data_AF-A0A1I8M5T4-F1
#
_entry.id   AF-A0A1I8M5T4-F1
#
_cell.length_a   1.000
_cell.length_b   1.000
_cell.length_c   1.000
_cell.angle_alpha   90.00
_cell.angle_beta   90.00
_cell.angle_gamma   90.00
#
_symmetry.space_group_name_H-M   'P 1'
#
loop_
_entity.id
_entity.type
_entity.pdbx_description
1 polymer ?
#
loop_
_entity_poly.entity_id
_entity_poly.type
_entity_poly.pdbx_seq_one_letter_code
_entity_poly.pdbx_strand_id
1 'polypeptide(L)'
;MSFRDDCYTFQKITNGKSAMTDKHSIQGDTTDDTINVLDHDLIPNFQRVSISGEDTSGVPLEDLERASTLLIQALEMRSRYMSISEQSFPTTTLRFLKTVHESDRFNKIQYEDRKSIAELIRKISLPMIHFPPRDHPIHPPTETSDPWDIEFPTDKNYSIRAIDGVYNVFLNEDSQEPMIQNYPKLKDFCNDMQIMCNMIADGPLKSFCYRRLCYLSSKFQLHVLLNELRELASQKAVPHRDFYNIRKVDTHIHAASCMNQKHLLRFIKKTLKNNANEVVTVTKGQQMTLAQVFQSMNLTTYDLTVDMLDVHADRNTFHRFDKFNAKYNPIGESRLREVFLKTDNYLNGKYFAQIIREVAFDLEESKYQNAELRLSIYGKSRDEWKKLAKWAIDYNVYSTNIRWLIQIPRLYDIFKSNKLMTSFQDILDNIFLPLFEATAQPSKHPELHRFLRYVIGFDSVDDESKPENPLFDGDITTPPKWTDDENPPYAYYIYYMYANMAVLNQFRKERGLNTFVLRPHCGEAGPVQHLVCGYLMAENISHGLLLRKVPVLQYLYYLSQIGIAMSPLSNNSLFLNYHRNPLPEYLARGLIVSLSTDDPLQFHFTKEPLMEEYSIAAQVWKLSSCDMCELARNSVLMSGFPHKMKQHWLGPNYTREGVAGNDITRTNVPDIRVAYRSETLLDELSNIFKVHQHPHMEESP
;
A
#
# COMPACT_ATOMS: atom_id res chain seq x y z
N MET A 1 -6.57 7.47 -64.87
CA MET A 1 -7.92 7.10 -64.40
C MET A 1 -7.97 7.46 -62.90
N SER A 2 -8.18 8.73 -62.53
CA SER A 2 -9.46 9.43 -62.29
C SER A 2 -10.31 8.73 -61.21
N PHE A 3 -10.77 9.35 -60.10
CA PHE A 3 -11.39 10.66 -59.96
C PHE A 3 -11.47 11.13 -58.47
N ARG A 4 -11.25 12.45 -58.29
CA ARG A 4 -11.97 13.48 -57.48
C ARG A 4 -12.10 13.48 -55.94
N ASP A 5 -11.63 14.61 -55.41
CA ASP A 5 -12.14 15.42 -54.29
C ASP A 5 -13.64 15.82 -54.44
N ASP A 6 -14.35 15.99 -53.32
CA ASP A 6 -14.80 17.31 -52.79
C ASP A 6 -15.98 17.23 -51.80
N CYS A 7 -15.86 18.07 -50.75
CA CYS A 7 -16.83 18.82 -49.94
C CYS A 7 -18.35 18.50 -49.97
N TYR A 8 -19.05 18.66 -48.83
CA TYR A 8 -20.08 19.71 -48.63
C TYR A 8 -20.65 19.73 -47.19
N THR A 9 -20.94 20.94 -46.71
CA THR A 9 -21.52 21.29 -45.41
C THR A 9 -22.96 21.80 -45.56
N PHE A 10 -23.77 21.60 -44.51
CA PHE A 10 -24.99 22.30 -44.07
C PHE A 10 -26.28 22.35 -44.93
N GLN A 11 -27.40 21.91 -44.32
CA GLN A 11 -28.65 22.70 -44.30
C GLN A 11 -29.60 22.31 -43.14
N LYS A 12 -30.12 23.33 -42.45
CA LYS A 12 -31.19 23.32 -41.44
C LYS A 12 -32.57 23.18 -42.11
N ILE A 13 -33.51 22.46 -41.48
CA ILE A 13 -34.96 22.70 -41.63
C ILE A 13 -35.65 22.55 -40.26
N THR A 14 -36.47 23.54 -39.92
CA THR A 14 -37.34 23.66 -38.74
C THR A 14 -38.82 23.47 -39.10
N ASN A 15 -39.61 23.08 -38.09
CA ASN A 15 -41.07 23.20 -37.88
C ASN A 15 -42.02 22.03 -38.26
N GLY A 16 -42.87 21.67 -37.29
CA GLY A 16 -44.10 20.89 -37.50
C GLY A 16 -44.78 20.45 -36.20
N LYS A 17 -45.73 21.24 -35.70
CA LYS A 17 -46.63 20.93 -34.57
C LYS A 17 -47.58 19.77 -34.92
N SER A 18 -47.91 18.91 -33.96
CA SER A 18 -49.27 18.38 -33.81
C SER A 18 -49.54 18.03 -32.35
N ALA A 19 -50.64 18.58 -31.84
CA ALA A 19 -51.20 18.32 -30.53
C ALA A 19 -52.29 17.26 -30.66
N MET A 20 -52.35 16.33 -29.71
CA MET A 20 -53.59 15.63 -29.37
C MET A 20 -53.77 15.69 -27.86
N THR A 21 -54.85 16.37 -27.48
CA THR A 21 -55.43 16.47 -26.15
C THR A 21 -56.14 15.17 -25.78
N ASP A 22 -56.05 14.76 -24.52
CA ASP A 22 -57.21 14.24 -23.81
C ASP A 22 -57.24 14.76 -22.37
N LYS A 23 -58.45 15.15 -21.95
CA LYS A 23 -58.80 15.86 -20.71
C LYS A 23 -59.40 14.89 -19.68
N HIS A 24 -59.40 15.39 -18.44
CA HIS A 24 -60.11 14.96 -17.22
C HIS A 24 -59.27 14.07 -16.28
N SER A 25 -59.06 14.38 -15.00
CA SER A 25 -59.71 15.34 -14.08
C SER A 25 -58.82 15.58 -12.85
N ILE A 26 -58.87 16.79 -12.30
CA ILE A 26 -58.20 17.21 -11.05
C ILE A 26 -59.27 17.31 -9.95
N GLN A 27 -59.08 16.56 -8.88
CA GLN A 27 -59.42 16.88 -7.48
C GLN A 27 -58.24 16.28 -6.71
N GLY A 28 -57.35 17.01 -6.04
CA GLY A 28 -57.58 18.19 -5.23
C GLY A 28 -57.72 17.75 -3.78
N ASP A 29 -56.64 17.26 -3.17
CA ASP A 29 -56.48 17.32 -1.72
C ASP A 29 -55.03 17.67 -1.38
N THR A 30 -54.89 18.87 -0.84
CA THR A 30 -53.67 19.46 -0.31
C THR A 30 -53.58 19.12 1.16
N THR A 31 -52.63 18.27 1.54
CA THR A 31 -51.99 18.34 2.86
C THR A 31 -50.50 18.07 2.70
N ASP A 32 -49.77 19.17 2.80
CA ASP A 32 -48.42 19.33 3.31
C ASP A 32 -47.77 18.05 3.87
N ASP A 33 -46.81 17.51 3.13
CA ASP A 33 -45.60 16.92 3.70
C ASP A 33 -44.53 17.00 2.62
N THR A 34 -43.68 18.02 2.73
CA THR A 34 -42.42 18.15 2.00
C THR A 34 -41.54 16.94 2.30
N ILE A 35 -41.70 15.87 1.52
CA ILE A 35 -40.77 14.75 1.48
C ILE A 35 -39.44 15.29 0.98
N ASN A 36 -38.44 15.27 1.86
CA ASN A 36 -37.04 15.61 1.58
C ASN A 36 -36.56 14.88 0.30
N VAL A 37 -36.48 15.62 -0.81
CA VAL A 37 -35.93 15.14 -2.10
C VAL A 37 -34.42 14.88 -2.00
N LEU A 38 -33.76 15.26 -0.89
CA LEU A 38 -32.31 15.16 -0.70
C LEU A 38 -31.78 13.78 -0.27
N ASP A 39 -32.62 12.86 0.22
CA ASP A 39 -32.18 11.54 0.71
C ASP A 39 -32.00 10.51 -0.44
N HIS A 40 -32.55 10.78 -1.63
CA HIS A 40 -32.51 9.85 -2.76
C HIS A 40 -31.25 9.95 -3.64
N ASP A 41 -30.45 11.01 -3.51
CA ASP A 41 -29.34 11.30 -4.43
C ASP A 41 -28.04 10.53 -4.12
N LEU A 42 -27.92 9.89 -2.95
CA LEU A 42 -26.71 9.15 -2.54
C LEU A 42 -26.78 7.64 -2.76
N ILE A 43 -27.96 7.10 -3.09
CA ILE A 43 -28.15 5.66 -3.29
C ILE A 43 -28.22 5.40 -4.79
N PRO A 44 -27.14 4.88 -5.43
CA PRO A 44 -27.17 4.61 -6.85
C PRO A 44 -28.22 3.54 -7.18
N ASN A 45 -28.91 3.75 -8.29
CA ASN A 45 -29.95 2.84 -8.77
C ASN A 45 -29.34 1.68 -9.57
N PHE A 46 -29.13 0.54 -8.90
CA PHE A 46 -28.64 -0.69 -9.51
C PHE A 46 -29.39 -1.92 -8.98
N GLN A 47 -29.30 -3.03 -9.70
CA GLN A 47 -29.95 -4.28 -9.31
C GLN A 47 -29.18 -4.93 -8.17
N ARG A 48 -29.84 -5.11 -7.03
CA ARG A 48 -29.30 -5.75 -5.84
C ARG A 48 -29.79 -7.18 -5.74
N VAL A 49 -28.92 -8.04 -5.23
CA VAL A 49 -29.27 -9.43 -4.90
C VAL A 49 -29.43 -9.51 -3.40
N SER A 50 -30.67 -9.66 -2.94
CA SER A 50 -31.00 -9.91 -1.53
C SER A 50 -31.15 -11.40 -1.31
N ILE A 51 -30.44 -11.94 -0.33
CA ILE A 51 -30.63 -13.32 0.15
C ILE A 51 -31.51 -13.23 1.39
N SER A 52 -32.64 -13.94 1.37
CA SER A 52 -33.61 -13.97 2.47
C SER A 52 -33.86 -15.41 2.90
N GLY A 53 -34.22 -15.60 4.18
CA GLY A 53 -34.38 -16.90 4.82
C GLY A 53 -33.80 -16.90 6.25
N GLU A 54 -34.10 -17.92 7.03
CA GLU A 54 -33.61 -18.05 8.42
C GLU A 54 -32.08 -18.30 8.46
N ASP A 55 -31.55 -19.10 7.52
CA ASP A 55 -30.13 -19.47 7.44
C ASP A 55 -29.32 -18.62 6.43
N THR A 56 -29.30 -17.31 6.59
CA THR A 56 -28.56 -16.40 5.67
C THR A 56 -27.03 -16.52 5.74
N SER A 57 -26.49 -17.09 6.83
CA SER A 57 -25.05 -17.30 7.02
C SER A 57 -24.51 -18.50 6.23
N GLY A 58 -25.37 -19.46 5.85
CA GLY A 58 -24.99 -20.71 5.19
C GLY A 58 -24.24 -21.71 6.09
N VAL A 59 -24.31 -21.51 7.41
CA VAL A 59 -23.74 -22.38 8.46
C VAL A 59 -24.67 -22.41 9.68
N PRO A 60 -24.65 -23.47 10.51
CA PRO A 60 -25.38 -23.50 11.77
C PRO A 60 -25.05 -22.27 12.64
N LEU A 61 -26.02 -21.84 13.45
CA LEU A 61 -25.86 -20.66 14.31
C LEU A 61 -24.65 -20.80 15.25
N GLU A 62 -24.50 -21.95 15.92
CA GLU A 62 -23.37 -22.23 16.84
C GLU A 62 -21.99 -22.06 16.17
N ASP A 63 -21.85 -22.54 14.93
CA ASP A 63 -20.62 -22.40 14.14
C ASP A 63 -20.36 -20.93 13.78
N LEU A 64 -21.42 -20.17 13.48
CA LEU A 64 -21.34 -18.73 13.23
C LEU A 64 -20.93 -17.98 14.49
N GLU A 65 -21.44 -18.32 15.68
CA GLU A 65 -21.10 -17.64 16.92
C GLU A 65 -19.62 -17.80 17.24
N ARG A 66 -19.14 -19.04 17.23
CA ARG A 66 -17.74 -19.36 17.49
C ARG A 66 -16.81 -18.70 16.48
N ALA A 67 -17.14 -18.78 15.19
CA ALA A 67 -16.33 -18.13 14.15
C ALA A 67 -16.31 -16.60 14.35
N SER A 68 -17.44 -16.01 14.71
CA SER A 68 -17.57 -14.58 14.94
C SER A 68 -16.72 -14.11 16.12
N THR A 69 -16.73 -14.82 17.25
CA THR A 69 -15.90 -14.48 18.42
C THR A 69 -14.42 -14.47 18.06
N LEU A 70 -13.93 -15.49 17.34
CA LEU A 70 -12.53 -15.56 16.92
C LEU A 70 -12.15 -14.44 15.93
N LEU A 71 -13.03 -14.15 14.97
CA LEU A 71 -12.80 -13.07 14.00
C LEU A 71 -12.82 -11.69 14.65
N ILE A 72 -13.74 -11.44 15.58
CA ILE A 72 -13.81 -10.18 16.33
C ILE A 72 -12.53 -10.01 17.17
N GLN A 73 -12.09 -11.05 17.87
CA GLN A 73 -10.83 -11.02 18.63
C GLN A 73 -9.63 -10.67 17.72
N ALA A 74 -9.55 -11.24 16.51
CA ALA A 74 -8.51 -10.91 15.55
C ALA A 74 -8.57 -9.43 15.07
N LEU A 75 -9.78 -8.92 14.82
CA LEU A 75 -10.01 -7.53 14.43
C LEU A 75 -9.63 -6.55 15.56
N GLU A 76 -9.93 -6.88 16.81
CA GLU A 76 -9.54 -6.10 17.99
C GLU A 76 -8.02 -6.06 18.14
N MET A 77 -7.35 -7.22 18.01
CA MET A 77 -5.88 -7.29 18.03
C MET A 77 -5.29 -6.37 16.97
N ARG A 78 -5.71 -6.47 15.70
CA ARG A 78 -5.21 -5.57 14.65
C ARG A 78 -5.51 -4.11 14.95
N SER A 79 -6.72 -3.78 15.38
CA SER A 79 -7.12 -2.39 15.69
C SER A 79 -6.21 -1.76 16.75
N ARG A 80 -5.88 -2.53 17.80
CA ARG A 80 -4.92 -2.13 18.85
C ARG A 80 -3.54 -1.83 18.27
N TYR A 81 -2.98 -2.72 17.45
CA TYR A 81 -1.67 -2.51 16.83
C TYR A 81 -1.67 -1.30 15.88
N MET A 82 -2.68 -1.12 15.05
CA MET A 82 -2.74 0.06 14.15
C MET A 82 -2.76 1.36 14.96
N SER A 83 -3.59 1.42 16.01
CA SER A 83 -3.68 2.57 16.91
C SER A 83 -2.35 2.89 17.61
N ILE A 84 -1.63 1.88 18.10
CA ILE A 84 -0.34 2.07 18.79
C ILE A 84 0.71 2.68 17.85
N SER A 85 0.74 2.22 16.60
CA SER A 85 1.74 2.64 15.62
C SER A 85 1.37 3.90 14.83
N GLU A 86 0.22 4.53 15.11
CA GLU A 86 -0.31 5.66 14.32
C GLU A 86 -0.54 5.31 12.83
N GLN A 87 -0.85 4.03 12.57
CA GLN A 87 -1.24 3.49 11.27
C GLN A 87 -2.77 3.52 11.11
N SER A 88 -3.26 3.45 9.88
CA SER A 88 -4.68 3.56 9.59
C SER A 88 -5.44 2.24 9.82
N PHE A 89 -6.71 2.37 10.19
CA PHE A 89 -7.64 1.25 10.35
C PHE A 89 -9.01 1.68 9.81
N PRO A 90 -9.74 0.82 9.08
CA PRO A 90 -11.01 1.19 8.45
C PRO A 90 -12.04 1.67 9.48
N THR A 91 -12.67 2.80 9.18
CA THR A 91 -13.60 3.49 10.08
C THR A 91 -14.88 2.67 10.28
N THR A 92 -15.41 2.04 9.23
CA THR A 92 -16.60 1.18 9.34
C THR A 92 -16.34 0.02 10.29
N THR A 93 -15.28 -0.76 10.08
CA THR A 93 -14.95 -1.90 10.94
C THR A 93 -14.69 -1.44 12.38
N LEU A 94 -14.02 -0.30 12.58
CA LEU A 94 -13.81 0.28 13.92
C LEU A 94 -15.13 0.62 14.63
N ARG A 95 -16.14 1.09 13.89
CA ARG A 95 -17.46 1.37 14.48
C ARG A 95 -18.15 0.08 14.96
N PHE A 96 -18.07 -1.00 14.18
CA PHE A 96 -18.58 -2.31 14.61
C PHE A 96 -17.86 -2.85 15.86
N LEU A 97 -16.54 -2.64 15.97
CA LEU A 97 -15.81 -3.02 17.19
C LEU A 97 -16.27 -2.20 18.41
N LYS A 98 -16.51 -0.90 18.24
CA LYS A 98 -16.97 -0.04 19.34
C LYS A 98 -18.37 -0.39 19.83
N THR A 99 -19.29 -0.81 18.96
CA THR A 99 -20.65 -1.17 19.37
C THR A 99 -20.68 -2.42 20.25
N VAL A 100 -19.75 -3.37 20.06
CA VAL A 100 -19.59 -4.54 20.96
C VAL A 100 -19.18 -4.10 22.36
N HIS A 101 -18.19 -3.20 22.47
CA HIS A 101 -17.76 -2.67 23.76
C HIS A 101 -18.83 -1.80 24.45
N GLU A 102 -19.71 -1.17 23.68
CA GLU A 102 -20.88 -0.48 24.22
C GLU A 102 -21.90 -1.48 24.76
N SER A 103 -22.24 -2.55 24.04
CA SER A 103 -23.11 -3.61 24.58
C SER A 103 -22.56 -4.24 25.87
N ASP A 104 -21.25 -4.43 25.98
CA ASP A 104 -20.61 -4.92 27.22
C ASP A 104 -20.72 -3.91 28.38
N ARG A 105 -20.72 -2.59 28.10
CA ARG A 105 -20.98 -1.54 29.11
C ARG A 105 -22.46 -1.41 29.46
N PHE A 106 -23.36 -1.72 28.53
CA PHE A 106 -24.81 -1.57 28.70
C PHE A 106 -25.51 -2.79 29.31
N ASN A 107 -24.78 -3.85 29.71
CA ASN A 107 -25.26 -4.91 30.60
C ASN A 107 -25.70 -4.42 32.02
N LYS A 108 -25.86 -3.11 32.22
CA LYS A 108 -26.38 -2.47 33.45
C LYS A 108 -27.54 -1.49 33.24
N ILE A 109 -28.17 -1.40 32.06
CA ILE A 109 -29.34 -0.53 31.87
C ILE A 109 -30.43 -1.25 31.07
N GLN A 110 -31.66 -1.22 31.61
CA GLN A 110 -32.84 -1.94 31.14
C GLN A 110 -33.36 -1.47 29.78
N TYR A 111 -33.71 -2.46 28.96
CA TYR A 111 -34.78 -2.54 27.95
C TYR A 111 -35.54 -1.23 27.62
N GLU A 112 -35.18 -0.57 26.50
CA GLU A 112 -36.15 0.10 25.60
C GLU A 112 -35.62 0.51 24.20
N ASP A 113 -34.32 0.34 23.89
CA ASP A 113 -33.73 0.89 22.64
C ASP A 113 -33.59 -0.09 21.45
N ARG A 114 -34.51 -1.05 21.30
CA ARG A 114 -34.55 -1.94 20.11
C ARG A 114 -34.97 -1.25 18.80
N LYS A 115 -35.38 0.02 18.83
CA LYS A 115 -35.65 0.84 17.63
C LYS A 115 -34.40 1.52 17.05
N SER A 116 -33.26 1.44 17.73
CA SER A 116 -32.09 2.27 17.42
C SER A 116 -31.34 1.89 16.14
N ILE A 117 -31.46 0.67 15.58
CA ILE A 117 -30.68 0.28 14.39
C ILE A 117 -31.27 0.85 13.09
N ALA A 118 -32.59 0.79 12.91
CA ALA A 118 -33.25 1.39 11.74
C ALA A 118 -33.14 2.93 11.75
N GLU A 119 -33.15 3.53 12.94
CA GLU A 119 -33.01 4.98 13.13
C GLU A 119 -31.55 5.45 13.00
N LEU A 120 -30.56 4.59 13.34
CA LEU A 120 -29.13 4.85 13.15
C LEU A 120 -28.73 4.76 11.66
N ILE A 121 -29.30 3.82 10.91
CA ILE A 121 -29.19 3.76 9.44
C ILE A 121 -29.77 5.03 8.81
N ARG A 122 -30.85 5.58 9.37
CA ARG A 122 -31.44 6.85 8.91
C ARG A 122 -30.63 8.09 9.32
N LYS A 123 -29.93 8.07 10.46
CA LYS A 123 -29.02 9.14 10.90
C LYS A 123 -27.72 9.19 10.08
N ILE A 124 -27.32 8.08 9.46
CA ILE A 124 -26.23 8.06 8.46
C ILE A 124 -26.60 8.90 7.22
N SER A 125 -27.90 9.19 7.00
CA SER A 125 -28.43 9.92 5.85
C SER A 125 -28.74 11.41 6.07
N LEU A 126 -28.40 12.04 7.20
CA LEU A 126 -28.75 13.47 7.41
C LEU A 126 -27.93 14.46 6.54
N PRO A 127 -28.52 15.62 6.18
CA PRO A 127 -28.24 16.32 4.92
C PRO A 127 -26.98 17.18 4.94
N MET A 128 -26.39 17.34 3.75
CA MET A 128 -25.32 18.29 3.47
C MET A 128 -25.70 19.73 3.83
N ILE A 129 -24.82 20.44 4.53
CA ILE A 129 -24.65 21.87 4.28
C ILE A 129 -24.02 21.95 2.88
N HIS A 130 -24.84 22.35 1.90
CA HIS A 130 -24.41 22.67 0.56
C HIS A 130 -23.44 23.86 0.64
N PHE A 131 -22.15 23.58 0.71
CA PHE A 131 -21.18 24.58 0.26
C PHE A 131 -21.22 24.56 -1.27
N PRO A 132 -21.38 25.72 -1.94
CA PRO A 132 -21.30 25.77 -3.39
C PRO A 132 -19.97 25.13 -3.84
N PRO A 133 -19.88 24.59 -5.07
CA PRO A 133 -18.64 24.03 -5.57
C PRO A 133 -17.61 25.15 -5.56
N ARG A 134 -16.77 25.19 -4.52
CA ARG A 134 -15.57 26.02 -4.56
C ARG A 134 -14.76 25.40 -5.68
N ASP A 135 -14.37 26.21 -6.67
CA ASP A 135 -13.48 25.84 -7.75
C ASP A 135 -12.30 25.06 -7.18
N HIS A 136 -12.41 23.74 -7.19
CA HIS A 136 -11.37 22.89 -6.65
C HIS A 136 -10.34 22.82 -7.76
N PRO A 137 -9.14 23.39 -7.56
CA PRO A 137 -8.23 23.67 -8.66
C PRO A 137 -7.97 22.42 -9.49
N ILE A 138 -8.00 22.59 -10.82
CA ILE A 138 -7.76 21.53 -11.81
C ILE A 138 -6.30 21.04 -11.74
N HIS A 139 -5.43 21.86 -11.15
CA HIS A 139 -4.02 21.56 -10.95
C HIS A 139 -3.73 21.25 -9.48
N PRO A 140 -2.83 20.30 -9.19
CA PRO A 140 -2.34 20.10 -7.84
C PRO A 140 -1.71 21.42 -7.35
N PRO A 141 -1.77 21.73 -6.04
CA PRO A 141 -1.13 22.93 -5.51
C PRO A 141 0.36 22.90 -5.86
N THR A 142 0.79 23.85 -6.69
CA THR A 142 2.19 24.06 -7.03
C THR A 142 2.85 24.84 -5.91
N GLU A 143 3.63 24.16 -5.08
CA GLU A 143 4.61 24.83 -4.22
C GLU A 143 5.71 25.37 -5.15
N THR A 144 5.79 26.70 -5.26
CA THR A 144 6.76 27.42 -6.11
C THR A 144 8.07 27.72 -5.35
N SER A 145 8.18 27.25 -4.10
CA SER A 145 9.37 27.32 -3.25
C SER A 145 10.32 26.14 -3.50
N ASP A 146 11.56 26.27 -3.04
CA ASP A 146 12.50 25.15 -2.98
C ASP A 146 11.87 24.00 -2.17
N PRO A 147 11.74 22.78 -2.74
CA PRO A 147 11.14 21.65 -2.03
C PRO A 147 11.89 21.27 -0.75
N TRP A 148 13.18 21.57 -0.66
CA TRP A 148 13.99 21.24 0.52
C TRP A 148 13.96 22.33 1.60
N ASP A 149 13.35 23.47 1.32
CA ASP A 149 13.19 24.54 2.29
C ASP A 149 11.96 24.27 3.17
N ILE A 150 12.22 23.71 4.34
CA ILE A 150 11.19 23.35 5.32
C ILE A 150 11.44 24.06 6.64
N GLU A 151 10.37 24.33 7.38
CA GLU A 151 10.45 24.90 8.72
C GLU A 151 11.05 23.89 9.70
N PHE A 152 12.01 24.37 10.50
CA PHE A 152 12.67 23.57 11.53
C PHE A 152 11.97 23.79 12.88
N PRO A 153 11.42 22.75 13.51
CA PRO A 153 10.90 22.90 14.86
C PRO A 153 12.06 23.01 15.86
N THR A 154 11.80 23.67 16.99
CA THR A 154 12.82 23.94 18.02
C THR A 154 13.47 22.66 18.56
N ASP A 155 14.79 22.64 18.69
CA ASP A 155 15.53 21.53 19.29
C ASP A 155 15.10 21.28 20.74
N LYS A 156 15.01 20.00 21.13
CA LYS A 156 14.70 19.56 22.50
C LYS A 156 15.75 18.55 22.97
N ASN A 157 16.19 18.69 24.21
CA ASN A 157 17.22 17.84 24.81
C ASN A 157 16.60 16.62 25.49
N TYR A 158 16.13 15.66 24.71
CA TYR A 158 15.66 14.38 25.23
C TYR A 158 16.82 13.39 25.37
N SER A 159 16.75 12.50 26.36
CA SER A 159 17.64 11.34 26.45
C SER A 159 17.01 10.15 25.73
N ILE A 160 17.75 9.51 24.81
CA ILE A 160 17.28 8.40 23.97
C ILE A 160 18.09 7.16 24.33
N ARG A 161 17.42 6.08 24.74
CA ARG A 161 18.08 4.83 25.14
C ARG A 161 17.31 3.61 24.62
N ALA A 162 18.05 2.60 24.16
CA ALA A 162 17.47 1.30 23.81
C ALA A 162 17.31 0.43 25.06
N ILE A 163 16.13 -0.17 25.23
CA ILE A 163 15.84 -1.19 26.24
C ILE A 163 15.43 -2.45 25.50
N ASP A 164 16.25 -3.49 25.58
CA ASP A 164 16.05 -4.78 24.92
C ASP A 164 15.67 -4.68 23.44
N GLY A 165 16.34 -3.80 22.68
CA GLY A 165 16.05 -3.61 21.25
C GLY A 165 15.05 -2.52 20.90
N VAL A 166 14.33 -1.97 21.86
CA VAL A 166 13.33 -0.92 21.61
C VAL A 166 13.81 0.41 22.17
N TYR A 167 13.91 1.42 21.31
CA TYR A 167 14.24 2.77 21.68
C TYR A 167 13.13 3.43 22.48
N ASN A 168 13.51 4.11 23.55
CA ASN A 168 12.64 4.84 24.43
C ASN A 168 13.16 6.27 24.61
N VAL A 169 12.23 7.23 24.73
CA VAL A 169 12.52 8.65 24.88
C VAL A 169 12.26 9.08 26.32
N PHE A 170 13.22 9.75 26.94
CA PHE A 170 13.17 10.23 28.32
C PHE A 170 13.30 11.76 28.33
N LEU A 171 12.62 12.43 29.27
CA LEU A 171 12.69 13.89 29.41
C LEU A 171 14.12 14.35 29.69
N ASN A 172 14.76 13.75 30.70
CA ASN A 172 16.14 14.03 31.11
C ASN A 172 16.90 12.71 31.36
N GLU A 173 18.22 12.75 31.50
CA GLU A 173 19.05 11.57 31.78
C GLU A 173 18.68 10.87 33.10
N ASP A 174 18.25 11.64 34.10
CA ASP A 174 17.83 11.14 35.42
C ASP A 174 16.43 10.52 35.44
N SER A 175 15.66 10.66 34.34
CA SER A 175 14.31 10.11 34.27
C SER A 175 14.37 8.58 34.13
N GLN A 176 13.71 7.88 35.06
CA GLN A 176 13.64 6.41 35.03
C GLN A 176 12.49 5.90 34.15
N GLU A 177 11.41 6.67 34.03
CA GLU A 177 10.26 6.29 33.21
C GLU A 177 10.33 6.94 31.82
N PRO A 178 10.09 6.16 30.76
CA PRO A 178 10.05 6.70 29.41
C PRO A 178 8.75 7.47 29.21
N MET A 179 8.84 8.54 28.41
CA MET A 179 7.71 9.40 28.05
C MET A 179 6.66 8.64 27.24
N ILE A 180 7.13 7.71 26.40
CA ILE A 180 6.30 6.89 25.54
C ILE A 180 6.46 5.43 25.99
N GLN A 181 5.36 4.86 26.50
CA GLN A 181 5.32 3.48 26.98
C GLN A 181 4.43 2.57 26.13
N ASN A 182 3.65 3.17 25.22
CA ASN A 182 2.62 2.46 24.49
C ASN A 182 3.21 1.75 23.27
N TYR A 183 3.72 0.54 23.46
CA TYR A 183 4.08 -0.40 22.39
C TYR A 183 3.95 -1.85 22.90
N PRO A 184 3.60 -2.82 22.04
CA PRO A 184 3.46 -4.21 22.46
C PRO A 184 4.81 -4.77 22.89
N LYS A 185 4.87 -5.37 24.09
CA LYS A 185 6.06 -6.10 24.52
C LYS A 185 6.19 -7.38 23.71
N LEU A 186 7.41 -7.91 23.62
CA LEU A 186 7.71 -9.07 22.78
C LEU A 186 6.85 -10.28 23.18
N LYS A 187 6.69 -10.50 24.50
CA LYS A 187 5.85 -11.58 25.04
C LYS A 187 4.39 -11.45 24.61
N ASP A 188 3.83 -10.25 24.66
CA ASP A 188 2.45 -9.99 24.23
C ASP A 188 2.29 -10.26 22.74
N PHE A 189 3.26 -9.81 21.92
CA PHE A 189 3.25 -10.10 20.49
C PHE A 189 3.37 -11.60 20.19
N CYS A 190 4.25 -12.34 20.86
CA CYS A 190 4.36 -13.77 20.67
C CYS A 190 3.05 -14.49 21.02
N ASN A 191 2.38 -14.08 22.10
CA ASN A 191 1.08 -14.61 22.48
C ASN A 191 0.01 -14.30 21.42
N ASP A 192 -0.09 -13.05 20.97
CA ASP A 192 -1.05 -12.64 19.92
C ASP A 192 -0.79 -13.38 18.59
N MET A 193 0.48 -13.56 18.22
CA MET A 193 0.88 -14.33 17.04
C MET A 193 0.46 -15.80 17.16
N GLN A 194 0.65 -16.42 18.33
CA GLN A 194 0.22 -17.80 18.58
C GLN A 194 -1.30 -17.95 18.52
N ILE A 195 -2.05 -17.00 19.09
CA ILE A 195 -3.52 -16.96 18.99
C ILE A 195 -3.94 -16.93 17.52
N MET A 196 -3.34 -16.04 16.71
CA MET A 196 -3.61 -15.97 15.28
C MET A 196 -3.24 -17.25 14.53
N CYS A 197 -2.10 -17.87 14.84
CA CYS A 197 -1.71 -19.16 14.27
C CYS A 197 -2.72 -20.27 14.61
N ASN A 198 -3.22 -20.31 15.84
CA ASN A 198 -4.24 -21.26 16.27
C ASN A 198 -5.56 -21.03 15.53
N MET A 199 -5.98 -19.77 15.34
CA MET A 199 -7.16 -19.43 14.53
C MET A 199 -7.02 -19.90 13.08
N ILE A 200 -5.84 -19.76 12.48
CA ILE A 200 -5.58 -20.21 11.10
C ILE A 200 -5.61 -21.73 10.98
N ALA A 201 -5.17 -22.43 12.02
CA ALA A 201 -5.18 -23.89 12.09
C ALA A 201 -6.57 -24.46 12.44
N ASP A 202 -7.49 -23.64 12.97
CA ASP A 202 -8.84 -24.08 13.35
C ASP A 202 -9.67 -24.49 12.12
N GLY A 203 -10.02 -25.76 12.06
CA GLY A 203 -10.75 -26.37 10.95
C GLY A 203 -12.12 -25.72 10.68
N PRO A 204 -13.01 -25.60 11.70
CA PRO A 204 -14.30 -24.94 11.55
C PRO A 204 -14.20 -23.50 11.05
N LEU A 205 -13.34 -22.67 11.66
CA LEU A 205 -13.12 -21.28 11.24
C LEU A 205 -12.60 -21.20 9.80
N LYS A 206 -11.67 -22.08 9.42
CA LYS A 206 -11.16 -22.16 8.05
C LYS A 206 -12.26 -22.47 7.04
N SER A 207 -13.12 -23.43 7.34
CA SER A 207 -14.27 -23.79 6.48
C SER A 207 -15.28 -22.65 6.39
N PHE A 208 -15.57 -21.98 7.50
CA PHE A 208 -16.44 -20.80 7.54
C PHE A 208 -15.90 -19.68 6.64
N CYS A 209 -14.66 -19.23 6.87
CA CYS A 209 -14.03 -18.17 6.09
C CYS A 209 -13.94 -18.52 4.61
N TYR A 210 -13.60 -19.77 4.27
CA TYR A 210 -13.58 -20.23 2.87
C TYR A 210 -14.96 -20.11 2.21
N ARG A 211 -16.05 -20.54 2.89
CA ARG A 211 -17.41 -20.38 2.38
C ARG A 211 -17.78 -18.92 2.17
N ARG A 212 -17.44 -18.02 3.10
CA ARG A 212 -17.68 -16.57 2.95
C ARG A 212 -16.90 -15.99 1.78
N LEU A 213 -15.64 -16.39 1.58
CA LEU A 213 -14.82 -15.97 0.45
C LEU A 213 -15.33 -16.48 -0.91
N CYS A 214 -15.89 -17.70 -0.96
CA CYS A 214 -16.61 -18.20 -2.14
C CYS A 214 -17.87 -17.38 -2.40
N TYR A 215 -18.65 -17.11 -1.35
CA TYR A 215 -19.84 -16.26 -1.42
C TYR A 215 -19.53 -14.88 -2.00
N LEU A 216 -18.49 -14.19 -1.51
CA LEU A 216 -18.07 -12.88 -2.02
C LEU A 216 -17.74 -12.91 -3.51
N SER A 217 -17.03 -13.95 -3.96
CA SER A 217 -16.69 -14.12 -5.38
C SER A 217 -17.93 -14.35 -6.25
N SER A 218 -18.83 -15.25 -5.83
CA SER A 218 -20.07 -15.53 -6.56
C SER A 218 -21.03 -14.34 -6.57
N LYS A 219 -21.15 -13.61 -5.44
CA LYS A 219 -21.96 -12.39 -5.35
C LYS A 219 -21.46 -11.33 -6.33
N PHE A 220 -20.14 -11.18 -6.49
CA PHE A 220 -19.57 -10.22 -7.43
C PHE A 220 -19.81 -10.63 -8.88
N GLN A 221 -19.66 -11.91 -9.22
CA GLN A 221 -19.99 -12.40 -10.56
C GLN A 221 -21.44 -12.11 -10.93
N LEU A 222 -22.38 -12.34 -10.01
CA LEU A 222 -23.78 -12.03 -10.23
C LEU A 222 -24.02 -10.52 -10.35
N HIS A 223 -23.34 -9.70 -9.53
CA HIS A 223 -23.39 -8.24 -9.66
C HIS A 223 -22.93 -7.77 -11.04
N VAL A 224 -21.83 -8.30 -11.55
CA VAL A 224 -21.32 -7.97 -12.90
C VAL A 224 -22.36 -8.33 -13.96
N LEU A 225 -22.94 -9.54 -13.92
CA LEU A 225 -23.97 -9.98 -14.87
C LEU A 225 -25.21 -9.07 -14.91
N LEU A 226 -25.58 -8.50 -13.76
CA LEU A 226 -26.76 -7.64 -13.63
C LEU A 226 -26.48 -6.16 -13.93
N ASN A 227 -25.28 -5.67 -13.60
CA ASN A 227 -25.01 -4.24 -13.47
C ASN A 227 -23.89 -3.70 -14.37
N GLU A 228 -23.10 -4.55 -15.04
CA GLU A 228 -21.95 -4.10 -15.85
C GLU A 228 -22.33 -3.04 -16.90
N LEU A 229 -23.47 -3.22 -17.59
CA LEU A 229 -23.93 -2.24 -18.57
C LEU A 229 -24.29 -0.89 -17.95
N ARG A 230 -24.78 -0.87 -16.71
CA ARG A 230 -25.10 0.37 -15.97
C ARG A 230 -23.84 1.04 -15.44
N GLU A 231 -22.88 0.26 -14.95
CA GLU A 231 -21.55 0.75 -14.57
C GLU A 231 -20.88 1.43 -15.77
N LEU A 232 -20.88 0.76 -16.93
CA LEU A 232 -20.31 1.29 -18.17
C LEU A 232 -21.03 2.57 -18.64
N ALA A 233 -22.36 2.60 -18.58
CA ALA A 233 -23.13 3.80 -18.90
C ALA A 233 -22.77 4.98 -17.98
N SER A 234 -22.56 4.71 -16.69
CA SER A 234 -22.16 5.72 -15.71
C SER A 234 -20.77 6.29 -16.01
N GLN A 235 -19.80 5.45 -16.38
CA GLN A 235 -18.47 5.94 -16.80
C GLN A 235 -18.57 6.79 -18.07
N LYS A 236 -19.34 6.35 -19.08
CA LYS A 236 -19.53 7.10 -20.33
C LYS A 236 -20.22 8.45 -20.14
N ALA A 237 -21.03 8.59 -19.09
CA ALA A 237 -21.69 9.84 -18.74
C ALA A 237 -20.72 10.90 -18.19
N VAL A 238 -19.52 10.51 -17.73
CA VAL A 238 -18.51 11.44 -17.23
C VAL A 238 -17.63 11.92 -18.39
N PRO A 239 -17.74 13.20 -18.81
CA PRO A 239 -16.92 13.71 -19.88
C PRO A 239 -15.45 13.81 -19.46
N HIS A 240 -14.53 13.62 -20.41
CA HIS A 240 -13.08 13.79 -20.23
C HIS A 240 -12.40 12.86 -19.19
N ARG A 241 -13.10 11.83 -18.69
CA ARG A 241 -12.53 10.82 -17.80
C ARG A 241 -12.56 9.44 -18.43
N ASP A 242 -11.40 8.81 -18.36
CA ASP A 242 -11.15 7.44 -18.77
C ASP A 242 -9.96 6.91 -17.96
N PHE A 243 -9.56 5.68 -18.26
CA PHE A 243 -8.44 5.04 -17.58
C PHE A 243 -7.09 5.77 -17.72
N TYR A 244 -6.87 6.57 -18.77
CA TYR A 244 -5.62 7.32 -18.96
C TYR A 244 -5.58 8.60 -18.12
N ASN A 245 -6.75 9.20 -17.87
CA ASN A 245 -6.87 10.49 -17.18
C ASN A 245 -7.11 10.38 -15.67
N ILE A 246 -7.09 9.18 -15.11
CA ILE A 246 -7.16 8.94 -13.66
C ILE A 246 -5.78 8.75 -13.06
N ARG A 247 -5.64 9.18 -11.81
CA ARG A 247 -4.39 9.05 -11.07
C ARG A 247 -4.18 7.60 -10.64
N LYS A 248 -2.96 7.11 -10.84
CA LYS A 248 -2.52 5.78 -10.43
C LYS A 248 -1.12 5.87 -9.85
N VAL A 249 -0.88 5.10 -8.81
CA VAL A 249 0.37 5.09 -8.07
C VAL A 249 0.97 3.71 -8.21
N ASP A 250 2.23 3.64 -8.64
CA ASP A 250 3.02 2.43 -8.48
C ASP A 250 3.40 2.29 -6.99
N THR A 251 2.67 1.43 -6.29
CA THR A 251 2.80 1.25 -4.84
C THR A 251 3.96 0.32 -4.46
N HIS A 252 4.52 -0.40 -5.44
CA HIS A 252 5.65 -1.30 -5.20
C HIS A 252 6.66 -1.30 -6.34
N ILE A 253 7.74 -0.54 -6.13
CA ILE A 253 8.85 -0.39 -7.07
C ILE A 253 10.18 -0.14 -6.35
N HIS A 254 11.22 -0.87 -6.75
CA HIS A 254 12.58 -0.71 -6.23
C HIS A 254 13.32 0.41 -6.99
N ALA A 255 13.92 1.37 -6.27
CA ALA A 255 14.56 2.52 -6.92
C ALA A 255 15.74 2.13 -7.82
N ALA A 256 16.47 1.07 -7.47
CA ALA A 256 17.63 0.60 -8.24
C ALA A 256 17.25 0.00 -9.61
N SER A 257 15.98 -0.33 -9.82
CA SER A 257 15.46 -1.01 -11.00
C SER A 257 14.23 -0.28 -11.59
N CYS A 258 14.01 0.97 -11.21
CA CYS A 258 12.80 1.72 -11.59
C CYS A 258 12.75 2.15 -13.07
N MET A 259 13.80 1.88 -13.85
CA MET A 259 13.88 2.17 -15.27
C MET A 259 13.97 0.88 -16.09
N ASN A 260 13.54 0.93 -17.35
CA ASN A 260 13.74 -0.20 -18.26
C ASN A 260 15.19 -0.31 -18.76
N GLN A 261 15.51 -1.46 -19.36
CA GLN A 261 16.87 -1.80 -19.81
C GLN A 261 17.36 -0.88 -20.92
N LYS A 262 16.47 -0.48 -21.83
CA LYS A 262 16.79 0.43 -22.93
C LYS A 262 17.21 1.80 -22.41
N HIS A 263 16.54 2.30 -21.36
CA HIS A 263 16.88 3.54 -20.70
C HIS A 263 18.25 3.43 -20.01
N LEU A 264 18.47 2.40 -19.20
CA LEU A 264 19.77 2.19 -18.54
C LEU A 264 20.92 2.07 -19.57
N LEU A 265 20.73 1.31 -20.64
CA LEU A 265 21.73 1.18 -21.71
C LEU A 265 22.04 2.53 -22.37
N ARG A 266 21.00 3.28 -22.73
CA ARG A 266 21.13 4.62 -23.32
C ARG A 266 21.88 5.55 -22.38
N PHE A 267 21.58 5.49 -21.08
CA PHE A 267 22.24 6.29 -20.05
C PHE A 267 23.72 5.94 -19.94
N ILE A 268 24.06 4.65 -19.86
CA ILE A 268 25.46 4.18 -19.80
C ILE A 268 26.23 4.65 -21.05
N LYS A 269 25.67 4.46 -22.25
CA LYS A 269 26.31 4.91 -23.50
C LYS A 269 26.54 6.42 -23.54
N LYS A 270 25.54 7.21 -23.13
CA LYS A 270 25.63 8.68 -23.06
C LYS A 270 26.70 9.12 -22.05
N THR A 271 26.75 8.47 -20.89
CA THR A 271 27.73 8.76 -19.84
C THR A 271 29.15 8.40 -20.28
N LEU A 272 29.33 7.24 -20.92
CA LEU A 272 30.64 6.83 -21.43
C LEU A 272 31.14 7.76 -22.54
N LYS A 273 30.25 8.33 -23.37
CA LYS A 273 30.63 9.32 -24.38
C LYS A 273 31.03 10.67 -23.80
N ASN A 274 30.32 11.14 -22.76
CA ASN A 274 30.49 12.49 -22.24
C ASN A 274 31.47 12.58 -21.05
N ASN A 275 31.60 11.51 -20.28
CA ASN A 275 32.30 11.46 -18.98
C ASN A 275 33.33 10.31 -18.91
N ALA A 276 33.89 9.88 -20.05
CA ALA A 276 34.86 8.78 -20.15
C ALA A 276 36.05 8.89 -19.16
N ASN A 277 36.54 10.11 -18.93
CA ASN A 277 37.73 10.37 -18.11
C ASN A 277 37.42 10.59 -16.62
N GLU A 278 36.15 10.55 -16.22
CA GLU A 278 35.76 10.72 -14.82
C GLU A 278 36.18 9.48 -14.01
N VAL A 279 36.80 9.69 -12.85
CA VAL A 279 37.22 8.61 -11.94
C VAL A 279 35.99 8.08 -11.22
N VAL A 280 35.70 6.79 -11.38
CA VAL A 280 34.43 6.18 -10.89
C VAL A 280 34.61 5.14 -9.80
N THR A 281 35.81 4.57 -9.65
CA THR A 281 36.08 3.55 -8.64
C THR A 281 37.56 3.50 -8.29
N VAL A 282 37.89 2.91 -7.14
CA VAL A 282 39.26 2.63 -6.71
C VAL A 282 39.41 1.12 -6.58
N THR A 283 40.25 0.53 -7.43
CA THR A 283 40.53 -0.91 -7.38
C THR A 283 41.97 -1.12 -6.94
N LYS A 284 42.20 -1.88 -5.85
CA LYS A 284 43.54 -2.17 -5.30
C LYS A 284 44.38 -0.90 -5.03
N GLY A 285 43.74 0.19 -4.61
CA GLY A 285 44.39 1.48 -4.33
C GLY A 285 44.66 2.34 -5.58
N GLN A 286 44.36 1.86 -6.78
CA GLN A 286 44.49 2.64 -8.02
C GLN A 286 43.13 3.19 -8.45
N GLN A 287 43.09 4.50 -8.71
CA GLN A 287 41.92 5.18 -9.27
C GLN A 287 41.71 4.73 -10.72
N MET A 288 40.47 4.34 -11.05
CA MET A 288 40.08 3.94 -12.39
C MET A 288 39.04 4.91 -12.96
N THR A 289 39.28 5.36 -14.19
CA THR A 289 38.29 6.14 -14.95
C THR A 289 37.19 5.24 -15.50
N LEU A 290 36.05 5.83 -15.86
CA LEU A 290 34.96 5.09 -16.49
C LEU A 290 35.43 4.34 -17.75
N ALA A 291 36.25 4.98 -18.58
CA ALA A 291 36.85 4.32 -19.75
C ALA A 291 37.73 3.13 -19.37
N GLN A 292 38.56 3.25 -18.33
CA GLN A 292 39.41 2.16 -17.85
C GLN A 292 38.61 1.00 -17.28
N VAL A 293 37.47 1.26 -16.62
CA VAL A 293 36.56 0.21 -16.14
C VAL A 293 36.03 -0.59 -17.34
N PHE A 294 35.52 0.07 -18.38
CA PHE A 294 35.03 -0.60 -19.59
C PHE A 294 36.13 -1.33 -20.37
N GLN A 295 37.33 -0.74 -20.46
CA GLN A 295 38.50 -1.39 -21.04
C GLN A 295 38.91 -2.66 -20.27
N SER A 296 38.83 -2.65 -18.93
CA SER A 296 39.15 -3.83 -18.11
C SER A 296 38.18 -5.00 -18.33
N MET A 297 36.99 -4.73 -18.86
CA MET A 297 36.00 -5.73 -19.24
C MET A 297 36.11 -6.16 -20.71
N ASN A 298 37.08 -5.61 -21.47
CA ASN A 298 37.20 -5.78 -22.92
C ASN A 298 35.91 -5.42 -23.69
N LEU A 299 35.20 -4.38 -23.23
CA LEU A 299 33.94 -3.93 -23.84
C LEU A 299 34.07 -2.53 -24.42
N THR A 300 33.60 -2.33 -25.65
CA THR A 300 33.47 -0.99 -26.25
C THR A 300 32.04 -0.48 -26.17
N THR A 301 31.85 0.83 -26.36
CA THR A 301 30.51 1.45 -26.45
C THR A 301 29.63 0.85 -27.53
N TYR A 302 30.24 0.33 -28.60
CA TYR A 302 29.54 -0.24 -29.75
C TYR A 302 28.98 -1.63 -29.41
N ASP A 303 29.72 -2.41 -28.62
CA ASP A 303 29.36 -3.78 -28.26
C ASP A 303 28.20 -3.84 -27.26
N LEU A 304 27.96 -2.78 -26.49
CA LEU A 304 26.90 -2.75 -25.49
C LEU A 304 25.51 -2.83 -26.13
N THR A 305 24.85 -3.98 -26.00
CA THR A 305 23.44 -4.20 -26.37
C THR A 305 22.57 -4.39 -25.12
N VAL A 306 21.25 -4.42 -25.29
CA VAL A 306 20.32 -4.72 -24.19
C VAL A 306 20.58 -6.13 -23.66
N ASP A 307 20.77 -7.11 -24.56
CA ASP A 307 21.04 -8.50 -24.18
C ASP A 307 22.36 -8.65 -23.43
N MET A 308 23.40 -7.89 -23.79
CA MET A 308 24.68 -7.91 -23.07
C MET A 308 24.59 -7.35 -21.65
N LEU A 309 23.62 -6.48 -21.35
CA LEU A 309 23.42 -6.04 -19.97
C LEU A 309 22.99 -7.20 -19.07
N ASP A 310 22.35 -8.23 -19.62
CA ASP A 310 21.87 -9.42 -18.92
C ASP A 310 21.11 -9.11 -17.61
N VAL A 311 20.32 -8.04 -17.62
CA VAL A 311 19.53 -7.59 -16.47
C VAL A 311 18.06 -8.05 -16.53
N HIS A 312 17.62 -8.67 -17.64
CA HIS A 312 16.26 -9.23 -17.74
C HIS A 312 16.16 -10.56 -16.97
N ALA A 313 15.06 -10.75 -16.25
CA ALA A 313 14.71 -12.05 -15.70
C ALA A 313 14.36 -13.02 -16.85
N ASP A 314 14.92 -14.23 -16.81
CA ASP A 314 14.72 -15.26 -17.82
C ASP A 314 14.01 -16.49 -17.23
N ARG A 315 13.76 -17.50 -18.08
CA ARG A 315 13.17 -18.79 -17.63
C ARG A 315 14.00 -19.48 -16.53
N ASN A 316 15.28 -19.16 -16.40
CA ASN A 316 16.17 -19.75 -15.42
C ASN A 316 16.11 -19.05 -14.06
N THR A 317 15.38 -17.93 -13.95
CA THR A 317 15.21 -17.13 -12.74
C THR A 317 14.04 -17.66 -11.87
N PHE A 318 13.16 -18.49 -12.44
CA PHE A 318 12.03 -19.12 -11.73
C PHE A 318 12.53 -19.99 -10.56
N HIS A 319 12.06 -19.68 -9.35
CA HIS A 319 12.51 -20.26 -8.06
C HIS A 319 14.01 -20.09 -7.75
N ARG A 320 14.72 -19.19 -8.43
CA ARG A 320 16.17 -18.96 -8.26
C ARG A 320 16.46 -17.51 -7.90
N PHE A 321 16.18 -17.16 -6.65
CA PHE A 321 16.34 -15.79 -6.14
C PHE A 321 17.81 -15.33 -6.14
N ASP A 322 18.77 -16.26 -6.06
CA ASP A 322 20.19 -15.99 -6.23
C ASP A 322 20.53 -15.46 -7.63
N LYS A 323 19.92 -16.05 -8.67
CA LYS A 323 20.06 -15.57 -10.05
C LYS A 323 19.36 -14.23 -10.25
N PHE A 324 18.18 -14.03 -9.66
CA PHE A 324 17.50 -12.74 -9.65
C PHE A 324 18.40 -11.64 -9.03
N ASN A 325 19.00 -11.89 -7.87
CA ASN A 325 19.92 -10.95 -7.23
C ASN A 325 21.13 -10.61 -8.12
N ALA A 326 21.60 -11.57 -8.92
CA ALA A 326 22.68 -11.35 -9.88
C ALA A 326 22.26 -10.45 -11.05
N LYS A 327 20.97 -10.41 -11.43
CA LYS A 327 20.44 -9.55 -12.51
C LYS A 327 20.50 -8.05 -12.18
N TYR A 328 20.68 -7.67 -10.92
CA TYR A 328 20.99 -6.29 -10.57
C TYR A 328 22.42 -5.86 -10.97
N ASN A 329 23.30 -6.78 -11.36
CA ASN A 329 24.66 -6.48 -11.81
C ASN A 329 24.69 -6.39 -13.34
N PRO A 330 24.76 -5.19 -13.94
CA PRO A 330 24.81 -5.06 -15.39
C PRO A 330 26.04 -5.77 -15.95
N ILE A 331 25.84 -6.57 -17.00
CA ILE A 331 26.88 -7.39 -17.66
C ILE A 331 27.49 -8.43 -16.70
N GLY A 332 26.79 -8.74 -15.59
CA GLY A 332 27.31 -9.59 -14.51
C GLY A 332 28.40 -8.94 -13.65
N GLU A 333 28.66 -7.64 -13.83
CA GLU A 333 29.75 -6.93 -13.16
C GLU A 333 29.23 -6.07 -11.98
N SER A 334 29.61 -6.44 -10.76
CA SER A 334 29.21 -5.71 -9.55
C SER A 334 29.69 -4.25 -9.52
N ARG A 335 30.84 -3.95 -10.15
CA ARG A 335 31.38 -2.59 -10.25
C ARG A 335 30.44 -1.65 -11.01
N LEU A 336 29.77 -2.12 -12.08
CA LEU A 336 28.82 -1.30 -12.84
C LEU A 336 27.57 -0.99 -12.02
N ARG A 337 27.07 -1.96 -11.24
CA ARG A 337 25.98 -1.73 -10.29
C ARG A 337 26.37 -0.69 -9.25
N GLU A 338 27.57 -0.78 -8.70
CA GLU A 338 28.07 0.19 -7.72
C GLU A 338 28.15 1.60 -8.31
N VAL A 339 28.67 1.75 -9.52
CA VAL A 339 28.83 3.07 -10.17
C VAL A 339 27.48 3.70 -10.57
N PHE A 340 26.56 2.92 -11.14
CA PHE A 340 25.34 3.46 -11.74
C PHE A 340 24.08 3.34 -10.87
N LEU A 341 24.01 2.36 -9.97
CA LEU A 341 22.77 1.96 -9.28
C LEU A 341 22.87 2.01 -7.74
N LYS A 342 23.93 2.62 -7.19
CA LYS A 342 24.09 2.84 -5.75
C LYS A 342 24.14 4.32 -5.40
N THR A 343 23.58 4.64 -4.24
CA THR A 343 23.58 5.98 -3.64
C THR A 343 24.93 6.29 -2.98
N ASP A 344 25.56 5.30 -2.34
CA ASP A 344 26.89 5.41 -1.71
C ASP A 344 27.92 4.70 -2.60
N ASN A 345 28.75 5.48 -3.30
CA ASN A 345 29.86 5.03 -4.14
C ASN A 345 30.94 6.14 -4.21
N TYR A 346 32.02 5.92 -4.97
CA TYR A 346 33.12 6.88 -5.10
C TYR A 346 32.68 8.28 -5.58
N LEU A 347 31.63 8.35 -6.40
CA LEU A 347 31.04 9.60 -6.91
C LEU A 347 29.82 10.07 -6.10
N ASN A 348 29.64 9.56 -4.88
CA ASN A 348 28.51 9.84 -4.00
C ASN A 348 27.14 9.66 -4.70
N GLY A 349 27.01 8.68 -5.60
CA GLY A 349 25.74 8.36 -6.24
C GLY A 349 25.29 9.33 -7.33
N LYS A 350 26.18 10.19 -7.86
CA LYS A 350 25.91 11.17 -8.94
C LYS A 350 25.10 10.59 -10.11
N TYR A 351 25.52 9.45 -10.65
CA TYR A 351 24.85 8.84 -11.81
C TYR A 351 23.49 8.26 -11.46
N PHE A 352 23.37 7.64 -10.28
CA PHE A 352 22.09 7.10 -9.84
C PHE A 352 21.07 8.23 -9.63
N ALA A 353 21.47 9.35 -9.01
CA ALA A 353 20.63 10.54 -8.89
C ALA A 353 20.16 11.06 -10.26
N GLN A 354 21.05 11.08 -11.26
CA GLN A 354 20.69 11.53 -12.60
C GLN A 354 19.68 10.59 -13.28
N ILE A 355 19.82 9.27 -13.12
CA ILE A 355 18.84 8.30 -13.63
C ILE A 355 17.48 8.52 -12.99
N ILE A 356 17.43 8.63 -11.66
CA ILE A 356 16.19 8.88 -10.93
C ILE A 356 15.52 10.18 -11.37
N ARG A 357 16.31 11.23 -11.67
CA ARG A 357 15.78 12.49 -12.21
C ARG A 357 15.23 12.35 -13.63
N GLU A 358 15.85 11.52 -14.49
CA GLU A 358 15.28 11.21 -15.81
C GLU A 358 13.95 10.45 -15.68
N VAL A 359 13.84 9.51 -14.72
CA VAL A 359 12.59 8.79 -14.43
C VAL A 359 11.53 9.72 -13.84
N ALA A 360 11.91 10.61 -12.92
CA ALA A 360 11.04 11.62 -12.35
C ALA A 360 10.45 12.54 -13.43
N PHE A 361 11.29 12.97 -14.38
CA PHE A 361 10.85 13.77 -15.52
C PHE A 361 9.82 13.04 -16.38
N ASP A 362 10.06 11.76 -16.70
CA ASP A 362 9.11 10.94 -17.47
C ASP A 362 7.77 10.77 -16.72
N LEU A 363 7.79 10.61 -15.38
CA LEU A 363 6.58 10.55 -14.55
C LEU A 363 5.82 11.88 -14.50
N GLU A 364 6.52 13.00 -14.46
CA GLU A 364 5.93 14.34 -14.50
C GLU A 364 5.30 14.64 -15.87
N GLU A 365 5.94 14.21 -16.95
CA GLU A 365 5.44 14.30 -18.33
C GLU A 365 4.16 13.48 -18.52
N SER A 366 4.13 12.24 -18.02
CA SER A 366 2.94 11.36 -18.11
C SER A 366 1.74 11.89 -17.30
N LYS A 367 1.98 12.89 -16.43
CA LYS A 367 1.02 13.59 -15.57
C LYS A 367 0.30 12.71 -14.57
N TYR A 368 -0.30 11.57 -14.93
CA TYR A 368 -1.22 10.80 -14.11
C TYR A 368 -0.59 9.60 -13.37
N GLN A 369 0.67 9.29 -13.67
CA GLN A 369 1.44 8.24 -13.04
C GLN A 369 2.33 8.79 -11.93
N ASN A 370 2.25 8.17 -10.77
CA ASN A 370 3.07 8.48 -9.60
C ASN A 370 3.75 7.20 -9.09
N ALA A 371 4.78 7.30 -8.25
CA ALA A 371 5.52 6.14 -7.77
C ALA A 371 5.96 6.26 -6.31
N GLU A 372 6.04 5.11 -5.64
CA GLU A 372 6.60 4.94 -4.30
C GLU A 372 7.89 4.11 -4.38
N LEU A 373 8.98 4.81 -4.67
CA LEU A 373 10.29 4.20 -4.88
C LEU A 373 10.90 3.74 -3.55
N ARG A 374 11.43 2.53 -3.52
CA ARG A 374 12.13 1.98 -2.35
C ARG A 374 13.64 2.21 -2.43
N LEU A 375 14.18 2.91 -1.44
CA LEU A 375 15.63 3.12 -1.25
C LEU A 375 16.14 2.22 -0.12
N SER A 376 17.32 1.64 -0.30
CA SER A 376 17.88 0.70 0.68
C SER A 376 18.67 1.41 1.78
N ILE A 377 18.40 1.03 3.03
CA ILE A 377 19.32 1.23 4.16
C ILE A 377 19.60 -0.15 4.75
N TYR A 378 20.88 -0.50 4.84
CA TYR A 378 21.32 -1.83 5.23
C TYR A 378 21.49 -1.98 6.74
N GLY A 379 21.69 -0.89 7.47
CA GLY A 379 21.97 -0.94 8.91
C GLY A 379 23.39 -1.39 9.23
N LYS A 380 24.35 -1.16 8.33
CA LYS A 380 25.79 -1.39 8.53
C LYS A 380 26.47 -0.25 9.27
N SER A 381 25.99 0.98 9.06
CA SER A 381 26.54 2.17 9.72
C SER A 381 25.46 3.22 9.97
N ARG A 382 25.59 3.96 11.07
CA ARG A 382 24.74 5.12 11.42
C ARG A 382 24.82 6.23 10.36
N ASP A 383 25.92 6.31 9.63
CA ASP A 383 26.13 7.33 8.59
C ASP A 383 25.30 7.09 7.33
N GLU A 384 24.70 5.91 7.14
CA GLU A 384 23.90 5.59 5.94
C GLU A 384 22.76 6.59 5.72
N TRP A 385 22.05 6.96 6.80
CA TRP A 385 20.98 7.97 6.74
C TRP A 385 21.51 9.34 6.31
N LYS A 386 22.64 9.76 6.88
CA LYS A 386 23.25 11.05 6.56
C LYS A 386 23.71 11.10 5.11
N LYS A 387 24.36 10.03 4.63
CA LYS A 387 24.79 9.92 3.24
C LYS A 387 23.60 9.92 2.28
N LEU A 388 22.55 9.16 2.59
CA LEU A 388 21.34 9.09 1.76
C LEU A 388 20.62 10.44 1.67
N ALA A 389 20.46 11.12 2.81
CA ALA A 389 19.84 12.44 2.85
C ALA A 389 20.66 13.49 2.08
N LYS A 390 21.99 13.46 2.26
CA LYS A 390 22.91 14.33 1.51
C LYS A 390 22.84 14.06 0.00
N TRP A 391 22.83 12.80 -0.42
CA TRP A 391 22.65 12.42 -1.82
C TRP A 391 21.35 12.98 -2.42
N ALA A 392 20.24 12.88 -1.68
CA ALA A 392 18.95 13.38 -2.16
C ALA A 392 18.97 14.91 -2.35
N ILE A 393 19.58 15.65 -1.41
CA ILE A 393 19.60 17.12 -1.42
C ILE A 393 20.64 17.66 -2.41
N ASP A 394 21.89 17.19 -2.35
CA ASP A 394 23.00 17.70 -3.17
C ASP A 394 22.72 17.54 -4.67
N TYR A 395 22.04 16.46 -5.07
CA TYR A 395 21.68 16.22 -6.46
C TYR A 395 20.24 16.65 -6.83
N ASN A 396 19.50 17.23 -5.88
CA ASN A 396 18.09 17.61 -6.00
C ASN A 396 17.22 16.48 -6.56
N VAL A 397 17.25 15.33 -5.89
CA VAL A 397 16.48 14.12 -6.23
C VAL A 397 15.07 14.23 -5.65
N TYR A 398 14.27 15.11 -6.26
CA TYR A 398 12.92 15.41 -5.84
C TYR A 398 11.94 15.35 -7.01
N SER A 399 10.71 14.91 -6.74
CA SER A 399 9.57 15.08 -7.63
C SER A 399 8.27 15.13 -6.83
N THR A 400 7.30 15.89 -7.33
CA THR A 400 5.94 15.90 -6.77
C THR A 400 5.24 14.55 -6.93
N ASN A 401 5.63 13.75 -7.94
CA ASN A 401 5.04 12.47 -8.28
C ASN A 401 5.74 11.27 -7.62
N ILE A 402 6.79 11.48 -6.81
CA ILE A 402 7.56 10.41 -6.17
C ILE A 402 7.52 10.56 -4.64
N ARG A 403 7.31 9.44 -3.94
CA ARG A 403 7.56 9.30 -2.49
C ARG A 403 8.50 8.15 -2.21
N TRP A 404 9.12 8.16 -1.03
CA TRP A 404 10.17 7.21 -0.68
C TRP A 404 9.72 6.24 0.42
N LEU A 405 9.90 4.95 0.19
CA LEU A 405 9.96 3.95 1.26
C LEU A 405 11.42 3.58 1.50
N ILE A 406 11.74 3.30 2.76
CA ILE A 406 13.06 2.80 3.14
C ILE A 406 12.97 1.30 3.32
N GLN A 407 13.60 0.57 2.39
CA GLN A 407 13.68 -0.88 2.48
C GLN A 407 14.90 -1.30 3.28
N ILE A 408 14.68 -2.25 4.19
CA ILE A 408 15.69 -2.80 5.09
C ILE A 408 15.87 -4.28 4.74
N PRO A 409 17.00 -4.65 4.11
CA PRO A 409 17.31 -6.03 3.78
C PRO A 409 17.60 -6.88 5.02
N ARG A 410 17.00 -8.08 5.12
CA ARG A 410 17.18 -9.03 6.24
C ARG A 410 18.49 -9.85 6.12
N LEU A 411 19.63 -9.17 6.18
CA LEU A 411 20.96 -9.74 5.87
C LEU A 411 21.94 -9.77 7.07
N TYR A 412 21.44 -9.91 8.30
CA TYR A 412 22.28 -9.92 9.51
C TYR A 412 23.38 -10.98 9.47
N ASP A 413 23.05 -12.20 9.03
CA ASP A 413 23.99 -13.32 8.84
C ASP A 413 25.20 -12.95 7.95
N ILE A 414 24.96 -12.22 6.86
CA ILE A 414 26.00 -11.75 5.95
C ILE A 414 26.88 -10.69 6.64
N PHE A 415 26.29 -9.81 7.45
CA PHE A 415 27.06 -8.77 8.12
C PHE A 415 27.86 -9.31 9.31
N LYS A 416 27.28 -10.28 10.01
CA LYS A 416 27.90 -11.00 11.11
C LYS A 416 29.09 -11.83 10.64
N SER A 417 28.93 -12.62 9.58
CA SER A 417 30.02 -13.40 8.98
C SER A 417 31.17 -12.52 8.46
N ASN A 418 30.85 -11.32 7.94
CA ASN A 418 31.84 -10.32 7.53
C ASN A 418 32.42 -9.48 8.69
N LYS A 419 32.04 -9.77 9.95
CA LYS A 419 32.49 -9.08 11.17
C LYS A 419 32.23 -7.57 11.16
N LEU A 420 31.16 -7.15 10.46
CA LEU A 420 30.72 -5.75 10.42
C LEU A 420 29.92 -5.37 11.67
N MET A 421 29.33 -6.35 12.34
CA MET A 421 28.50 -6.17 13.53
C MET A 421 28.66 -7.33 14.51
N THR A 422 28.38 -7.05 15.77
CA THR A 422 28.54 -7.99 16.88
C THR A 422 27.21 -8.58 17.31
N SER A 423 26.15 -7.79 17.31
CA SER A 423 24.81 -8.21 17.73
C SER A 423 23.74 -7.62 16.83
N PHE A 424 22.51 -8.14 16.90
CA PHE A 424 21.39 -7.56 16.16
C PHE A 424 21.05 -6.12 16.61
N GLN A 425 21.39 -5.76 17.86
CA GLN A 425 21.22 -4.38 18.35
C GLN A 425 21.97 -3.37 17.47
N ASP A 426 23.13 -3.73 16.92
CA ASP A 426 23.92 -2.84 16.07
C ASP A 426 23.14 -2.44 14.80
N ILE A 427 22.35 -3.35 14.23
CA ILE A 427 21.46 -3.04 13.10
C ILE A 427 20.39 -2.04 13.52
N LEU A 428 19.72 -2.29 14.65
CA LEU A 428 18.66 -1.42 15.15
C LEU A 428 19.19 -0.02 15.49
N ASP A 429 20.39 0.06 16.05
CA ASP A 429 21.10 1.32 16.29
C ASP A 429 21.35 2.08 15.00
N ASN A 430 21.86 1.41 13.97
CA ASN A 430 22.16 2.04 12.69
C ASN A 430 20.91 2.52 11.94
N ILE A 431 19.76 1.86 12.16
CA ILE A 431 18.50 2.19 11.49
C ILE A 431 17.72 3.26 12.26
N PHE A 432 17.49 3.07 13.57
CA PHE A 432 16.51 3.87 14.32
C PHE A 432 17.12 5.04 15.08
N LEU A 433 18.33 4.91 15.65
CA LEU A 433 18.92 5.99 16.45
C LEU A 433 19.05 7.31 15.69
N PRO A 434 19.57 7.35 14.43
CA PRO A 434 19.65 8.60 13.66
C PRO A 434 18.30 9.27 13.45
N LEU A 435 17.22 8.50 13.39
CA LEU A 435 15.86 9.03 13.24
C LEU A 435 15.34 9.64 14.55
N PHE A 436 15.63 9.02 15.69
CA PHE A 436 15.30 9.59 17.00
C PHE A 436 16.10 10.88 17.25
N GLU A 437 17.40 10.88 16.95
CA GLU A 437 18.26 12.06 17.08
C GLU A 437 17.79 13.21 16.17
N ALA A 438 17.52 12.95 14.89
CA ALA A 438 16.98 13.96 13.97
C ALA A 438 15.56 14.41 14.33
N THR A 439 14.80 13.57 15.03
CA THR A 439 13.49 13.95 15.57
C THR A 439 13.65 14.80 16.82
N ALA A 440 14.65 14.58 17.68
CA ALA A 440 14.90 15.36 18.90
C ALA A 440 15.60 16.70 18.62
N GLN A 441 16.58 16.72 17.71
CA GLN A 441 17.38 17.89 17.37
C GLN A 441 17.50 18.06 15.84
N PRO A 442 16.42 18.50 15.15
CA PRO A 442 16.43 18.73 13.71
C PRO A 442 17.56 19.64 13.24
N SER A 443 17.95 20.67 14.01
CA SER A 443 19.00 21.61 13.59
C SER A 443 20.39 20.96 13.53
N LYS A 444 20.63 19.85 14.25
CA LYS A 444 21.88 19.08 14.17
C LYS A 444 21.92 18.10 13.00
N HIS A 445 20.76 17.74 12.46
CA HIS A 445 20.62 16.80 11.35
C HIS A 445 19.77 17.41 10.21
N PRO A 446 20.15 18.56 9.65
CA PRO A 446 19.27 19.33 8.78
C PRO A 446 18.97 18.64 7.46
N GLU A 447 19.95 17.96 6.87
CA GLU A 447 19.75 17.20 5.64
C GLU A 447 18.78 16.04 5.86
N LEU A 448 18.97 15.29 6.96
CA LEU A 448 18.12 14.17 7.29
C LEU A 448 16.68 14.63 7.58
N HIS A 449 16.50 15.72 8.33
CA HIS A 449 15.18 16.26 8.61
C HIS A 449 14.42 16.63 7.32
N ARG A 450 15.10 17.31 6.39
CA ARG A 450 14.58 17.66 5.05
C ARG A 450 14.18 16.43 4.25
N PHE A 451 15.03 15.41 4.22
CA PHE A 451 14.75 14.18 3.49
C PHE A 451 13.55 13.40 4.08
N LEU A 452 13.46 13.30 5.40
CA LEU A 452 12.39 12.55 6.09
C LEU A 452 10.98 13.11 5.83
N ARG A 453 10.85 14.36 5.37
CA ARG A 453 9.57 14.93 4.93
C ARG A 453 8.94 14.15 3.77
N TYR A 454 9.76 13.52 2.93
CA TYR A 454 9.33 12.78 1.73
C TYR A 454 9.38 11.26 1.90
N VAL A 455 9.92 10.79 3.02
CA VAL A 455 9.89 9.38 3.42
C VAL A 455 8.53 9.07 4.04
N ILE A 456 7.86 8.05 3.53
CA ILE A 456 6.50 7.68 3.95
C ILE A 456 6.47 6.44 4.84
N GLY A 457 7.50 5.59 4.81
CA GLY A 457 7.46 4.34 5.56
C GLY A 457 8.68 3.45 5.41
N PHE A 458 8.59 2.29 6.05
CA PHE A 458 9.58 1.23 6.02
C PHE A 458 9.06 -0.01 5.33
N ASP A 459 9.97 -0.71 4.67
CA ASP A 459 9.76 -2.01 4.05
C ASP A 459 10.85 -2.97 4.54
N SER A 460 10.54 -4.24 4.70
CA SER A 460 11.51 -5.29 5.02
C SER A 460 11.58 -6.26 3.85
N VAL A 461 12.79 -6.47 3.34
CA VAL A 461 13.03 -7.23 2.10
C VAL A 461 14.09 -8.31 2.29
N ASP A 462 13.98 -9.40 1.55
CA ASP A 462 14.97 -10.45 1.24
C ASP A 462 14.19 -11.64 0.65
N ASP A 463 14.88 -12.69 0.23
CA ASP A 463 14.27 -13.96 -0.18
C ASP A 463 13.45 -14.59 0.96
N GLU A 464 12.12 -14.47 0.88
CA GLU A 464 11.17 -15.08 1.84
C GLU A 464 11.19 -16.61 1.81
N SER A 465 11.76 -17.24 0.77
CA SER A 465 11.80 -18.70 0.65
C SER A 465 12.93 -19.36 1.45
N LYS A 466 13.87 -18.57 1.98
CA LYS A 466 14.95 -19.08 2.83
C LYS A 466 14.36 -19.79 4.07
N PRO A 467 14.84 -20.98 4.42
CA PRO A 467 14.42 -21.63 5.66
C PRO A 467 14.74 -20.74 6.87
N GLU A 468 13.77 -20.61 7.75
CA GLU A 468 13.91 -19.89 9.02
C GLU A 468 13.46 -20.78 10.17
N ASN A 469 13.90 -20.46 11.40
CA ASN A 469 13.46 -21.17 12.59
C ASN A 469 11.97 -20.86 12.84
N PRO A 470 11.07 -21.87 12.82
CA PRO A 470 9.64 -21.65 13.01
C PRO A 470 9.26 -21.36 14.47
N LEU A 471 10.17 -21.63 15.43
CA LEU A 471 9.94 -21.39 16.84
C LEU A 471 10.24 -19.93 17.16
N PHE A 472 9.16 -19.15 17.35
CA PHE A 472 9.21 -17.77 17.81
C PHE A 472 8.38 -17.68 19.09
N ASP A 473 9.05 -17.63 20.24
CA ASP A 473 8.44 -17.61 21.57
C ASP A 473 8.78 -16.32 22.33
N GLY A 474 8.14 -16.13 23.49
CA GLY A 474 8.33 -14.93 24.30
C GLY A 474 9.67 -14.87 25.05
N ASP A 475 10.44 -15.97 25.05
CA ASP A 475 11.74 -16.06 25.74
C ASP A 475 12.91 -16.06 24.75
N ILE A 476 12.63 -15.75 23.48
CA ILE A 476 13.64 -15.54 22.44
C ILE A 476 14.67 -14.48 22.87
N THR A 477 15.91 -14.69 22.44
CA THR A 477 17.04 -13.81 22.77
C THR A 477 16.79 -12.38 22.30
N THR A 478 16.98 -11.42 23.20
CA THR A 478 16.86 -9.98 22.92
C THR A 478 17.97 -9.48 21.98
N PRO A 479 17.78 -8.39 21.22
CA PRO A 479 18.75 -7.90 20.23
C PRO A 479 20.18 -7.71 20.72
N PRO A 480 20.44 -7.18 21.94
CA PRO A 480 21.81 -7.05 22.43
C PRO A 480 22.51 -8.40 22.69
N LYS A 481 21.73 -9.46 22.93
CA LYS A 481 22.19 -10.82 23.22
C LYS A 481 22.16 -11.73 21.99
N TRP A 482 21.50 -11.31 20.92
CA TRP A 482 21.51 -12.04 19.65
C TRP A 482 22.88 -11.85 18.99
N THR A 483 23.81 -12.74 19.32
CA THR A 483 25.18 -12.75 18.78
C THR A 483 25.48 -14.00 17.96
N ASP A 484 24.46 -14.83 17.70
CA ASP A 484 24.55 -16.01 16.84
C ASP A 484 24.92 -15.60 15.40
N ASP A 485 25.46 -16.55 14.64
CA ASP A 485 25.74 -16.44 13.21
C ASP A 485 24.46 -16.68 12.37
N GLU A 486 23.43 -17.32 12.95
CA GLU A 486 22.13 -17.48 12.31
C GLU A 486 21.36 -16.16 12.16
N ASN A 487 20.67 -16.01 11.02
CA ASN A 487 19.81 -14.87 10.75
C ASN A 487 18.54 -14.95 11.62
N PRO A 488 18.11 -13.86 12.30
CA PRO A 488 16.84 -13.85 13.00
C PRO A 488 15.65 -14.14 12.06
N PRO A 489 14.58 -14.77 12.55
CA PRO A 489 13.41 -15.08 11.73
C PRO A 489 12.66 -13.80 11.32
N TYR A 490 11.84 -13.88 10.27
CA TYR A 490 11.06 -12.76 9.75
C TYR A 490 10.27 -12.02 10.84
N ALA A 491 9.57 -12.76 11.70
CA ALA A 491 8.78 -12.20 12.80
C ALA A 491 9.61 -11.31 13.75
N TYR A 492 10.88 -11.66 13.96
CA TYR A 492 11.81 -10.90 14.78
C TYR A 492 12.12 -9.54 14.16
N TYR A 493 12.47 -9.52 12.87
CA TYR A 493 12.71 -8.28 12.13
C TYR A 493 11.48 -7.37 12.15
N ILE A 494 10.31 -7.91 11.80
CA ILE A 494 9.08 -7.11 11.73
C ILE A 494 8.68 -6.59 13.11
N TYR A 495 8.81 -7.38 14.18
CA TYR A 495 8.52 -6.94 15.54
C TYR A 495 9.39 -5.75 15.96
N TYR A 496 10.72 -5.87 15.86
CA TYR A 496 11.61 -4.78 16.29
C TYR A 496 11.52 -3.57 15.36
N MET A 497 11.22 -3.76 14.08
CA MET A 497 10.92 -2.64 13.18
C MET A 497 9.63 -1.92 13.60
N TYR A 498 8.57 -2.68 13.86
CA TYR A 498 7.28 -2.14 14.29
C TYR A 498 7.36 -1.43 15.64
N ALA A 499 7.97 -2.05 16.65
CA ALA A 499 8.05 -1.49 18.00
C ALA A 499 8.84 -0.17 18.03
N ASN A 500 10.01 -0.13 17.36
CA ASN A 500 10.78 1.10 17.25
C ASN A 500 10.07 2.17 16.42
N MET A 501 9.42 1.78 15.31
CA MET A 501 8.62 2.70 14.50
C MET A 501 7.43 3.27 15.28
N ALA A 502 6.75 2.46 16.09
CA ALA A 502 5.61 2.91 16.90
C ALA A 502 6.02 3.99 17.91
N VAL A 503 7.11 3.76 18.65
CA VAL A 503 7.65 4.75 19.59
C VAL A 503 8.12 6.00 18.85
N LEU A 504 8.82 5.83 17.73
CA LEU A 504 9.26 6.95 16.89
C LEU A 504 8.08 7.76 16.35
N ASN A 505 7.00 7.11 15.91
CA ASN A 505 5.81 7.77 15.38
C ASN A 505 5.09 8.59 16.44
N GLN A 506 4.90 8.02 17.64
CA GLN A 506 4.31 8.77 18.76
C GLN A 506 5.17 10.00 19.10
N PHE A 507 6.50 9.84 19.13
CA PHE A 507 7.42 10.96 19.35
C PHE A 507 7.35 12.02 18.25
N ARG A 508 7.34 11.60 16.99
CA ARG A 508 7.24 12.50 15.83
C ARG A 508 5.90 13.24 15.82
N LYS A 509 4.80 12.55 16.15
CA LYS A 509 3.45 13.14 16.23
C LYS A 509 3.36 14.20 17.33
N GLU A 510 3.90 13.94 18.52
CA GLU A 510 3.98 14.93 19.60
C GLU A 510 4.80 16.17 19.20
N ARG A 511 5.78 15.97 18.32
CA ARG A 511 6.58 17.04 17.73
C ARG A 511 5.94 17.73 16.52
N GLY A 512 4.76 17.31 16.08
CA GLY A 512 4.09 17.84 14.89
C GLY A 512 4.74 17.44 13.56
N LEU A 513 5.55 16.38 13.55
CA LEU A 513 6.25 15.85 12.37
C LEU A 513 5.46 14.72 11.70
N ASN A 514 5.81 14.41 10.46
CA ASN A 514 5.20 13.28 9.73
C ASN A 514 5.56 11.95 10.38
N THR A 515 4.61 11.01 10.40
CA THR A 515 4.82 9.63 10.85
C THR A 515 5.14 8.71 9.68
N PHE A 516 5.56 7.49 9.99
CA PHE A 516 5.91 6.45 9.03
C PHE A 516 4.94 5.28 9.11
N VAL A 517 4.78 4.55 8.02
CA VAL A 517 4.00 3.31 7.99
C VAL A 517 4.89 2.10 7.71
N LEU A 518 4.48 0.92 8.14
CA LEU A 518 5.17 -0.33 7.85
C LEU A 518 4.47 -1.04 6.69
N ARG A 519 5.21 -1.27 5.60
CA ARG A 519 4.74 -1.91 4.37
C ARG A 519 5.73 -2.97 3.90
N PRO A 520 5.79 -4.13 4.57
CA PRO A 520 6.80 -5.14 4.30
C PRO A 520 6.46 -5.95 3.04
N HIS A 521 7.49 -6.50 2.39
CA HIS A 521 7.33 -7.70 1.57
C HIS A 521 6.86 -8.84 2.48
N CYS A 522 5.73 -9.44 2.09
CA CYS A 522 5.02 -10.35 2.96
C CYS A 522 4.17 -11.36 2.19
N GLY A 523 4.52 -12.64 2.33
CA GLY A 523 3.76 -13.75 1.78
C GLY A 523 3.87 -13.85 0.27
N GLU A 524 4.99 -13.43 -0.31
CA GLU A 524 5.36 -13.80 -1.68
C GLU A 524 5.76 -15.28 -1.73
N ALA A 525 6.59 -15.68 -0.77
CA ALA A 525 7.05 -17.04 -0.52
C ALA A 525 7.11 -17.30 1.00
N GLY A 526 7.80 -18.36 1.41
CA GLY A 526 8.05 -18.62 2.83
C GLY A 526 6.86 -19.16 3.65
N PRO A 527 7.00 -19.16 4.99
CA PRO A 527 5.97 -19.61 5.92
C PRO A 527 4.76 -18.66 6.00
N VAL A 528 3.58 -19.22 6.31
CA VAL A 528 2.32 -18.46 6.46
C VAL A 528 2.38 -17.43 7.60
N GLN A 529 3.24 -17.67 8.59
CA GLN A 529 3.46 -16.79 9.75
C GLN A 529 3.89 -15.37 9.35
N HIS A 530 4.51 -15.20 8.18
CA HIS A 530 4.83 -13.86 7.65
C HIS A 530 3.56 -13.02 7.50
N LEU A 531 2.51 -13.60 6.93
CA LEU A 531 1.21 -12.95 6.74
C LEU A 531 0.50 -12.63 8.05
N VAL A 532 0.75 -13.38 9.12
CA VAL A 532 0.27 -13.07 10.47
C VAL A 532 0.96 -11.81 10.99
N CYS A 533 2.28 -11.71 10.83
CA CYS A 533 3.04 -10.51 11.20
C CYS A 533 2.55 -9.30 10.39
N GLY A 534 2.35 -9.45 9.08
CA GLY A 534 1.75 -8.42 8.22
C GLY A 534 0.35 -8.01 8.68
N TYR A 535 -0.50 -8.97 9.04
CA TYR A 535 -1.85 -8.71 9.54
C TYR A 535 -1.87 -7.93 10.85
N LEU A 536 -0.96 -8.21 11.78
CA LEU A 536 -0.93 -7.53 13.06
C LEU A 536 -0.28 -6.15 12.95
N MET A 537 0.85 -6.04 12.25
CA MET A 537 1.76 -4.89 12.39
C MET A 537 1.82 -3.97 11.17
N ALA A 538 1.42 -4.41 9.98
CA ALA A 538 1.58 -3.62 8.76
C ALA A 538 0.32 -2.82 8.37
N GLU A 539 0.55 -1.62 7.83
CA GLU A 539 -0.47 -0.80 7.15
C GLU A 539 -0.99 -1.54 5.91
N ASN A 540 -0.06 -1.91 5.02
CA ASN A 540 -0.27 -2.62 3.76
C ASN A 540 0.84 -3.66 3.59
N ILE A 541 0.68 -4.59 2.64
CA ILE A 541 1.74 -5.56 2.30
C ILE A 541 2.09 -5.51 0.80
N SER A 542 3.32 -5.90 0.48
CA SER A 542 3.74 -6.25 -0.89
C SER A 542 3.58 -7.75 -1.14
N HIS A 543 3.11 -8.10 -2.34
CA HIS A 543 2.81 -9.44 -2.88
C HIS A 543 1.57 -10.17 -2.34
N GLY A 544 1.58 -10.68 -1.10
CA GLY A 544 0.43 -11.40 -0.52
C GLY A 544 -0.04 -12.65 -1.29
N LEU A 545 0.82 -13.29 -2.09
CA LEU A 545 0.48 -14.46 -2.90
C LEU A 545 -0.03 -15.64 -2.07
N LEU A 546 0.53 -15.87 -0.88
CA LEU A 546 0.19 -17.00 -0.02
C LEU A 546 -1.18 -16.86 0.66
N LEU A 547 -1.82 -15.68 0.68
CA LEU A 547 -3.16 -15.50 1.23
C LEU A 547 -4.19 -16.43 0.56
N ARG A 548 -3.99 -16.79 -0.71
CA ARG A 548 -4.81 -17.77 -1.45
C ARG A 548 -4.90 -19.15 -0.77
N LYS A 549 -3.92 -19.49 0.08
CA LYS A 549 -3.85 -20.77 0.81
C LYS A 549 -4.40 -20.68 2.23
N VAL A 550 -4.75 -19.48 2.69
CA VAL A 550 -5.07 -19.19 4.10
C VAL A 550 -6.39 -18.42 4.18
N PRO A 551 -7.54 -19.12 4.08
CA PRO A 551 -8.85 -18.47 4.02
C PRO A 551 -9.15 -17.55 5.21
N VAL A 552 -8.72 -17.93 6.42
CA VAL A 552 -8.94 -17.12 7.63
C VAL A 552 -8.27 -15.75 7.50
N LEU A 553 -6.97 -15.72 7.18
CA LEU A 553 -6.26 -14.45 6.97
C LEU A 553 -6.83 -13.69 5.78
N GLN A 554 -7.09 -14.33 4.64
CA GLN A 554 -7.64 -13.62 3.49
C GLN A 554 -8.98 -12.93 3.82
N TYR A 555 -9.85 -13.60 4.60
CA TYR A 555 -11.10 -13.01 5.04
C TYR A 555 -10.87 -11.87 6.04
N LEU A 556 -9.92 -11.99 6.96
CA LEU A 556 -9.54 -10.89 7.86
C LEU A 556 -8.94 -9.68 7.13
N TYR A 557 -8.15 -9.90 6.07
CA TYR A 557 -7.64 -8.83 5.19
C TYR A 557 -8.79 -8.11 4.47
N TYR A 558 -9.81 -8.86 4.05
CA TYR A 558 -11.05 -8.29 3.52
C TYR A 558 -11.79 -7.47 4.59
N LEU A 559 -12.08 -8.00 5.77
CA LEU A 559 -12.82 -7.28 6.82
C LEU A 559 -12.07 -6.05 7.36
N SER A 560 -10.74 -6.11 7.35
CA SER A 560 -9.85 -5.03 7.78
C SER A 560 -9.43 -4.11 6.62
N GLN A 561 -9.91 -4.39 5.39
CA GLN A 561 -9.64 -3.63 4.16
C GLN A 561 -8.15 -3.26 3.99
N ILE A 562 -7.26 -4.23 4.24
CA ILE A 562 -5.80 -4.05 4.17
C ILE A 562 -5.35 -3.97 2.71
N GLY A 563 -4.48 -3.01 2.40
CA GLY A 563 -3.91 -2.85 1.07
C GLY A 563 -2.90 -3.95 0.72
N ILE A 564 -3.00 -4.49 -0.49
CA ILE A 564 -2.06 -5.49 -1.04
C ILE A 564 -1.54 -4.97 -2.39
N ALA A 565 -0.26 -4.60 -2.44
CA ALA A 565 0.42 -4.23 -3.67
C ALA A 565 0.92 -5.51 -4.37
N MET A 566 0.44 -5.80 -5.56
CA MET A 566 0.76 -7.04 -6.28
C MET A 566 1.46 -6.74 -7.60
N SER A 567 2.50 -7.52 -7.90
CA SER A 567 3.32 -7.37 -9.11
C SER A 567 3.28 -8.64 -9.98
N PRO A 568 2.21 -8.86 -10.76
CA PRO A 568 1.98 -10.10 -11.50
C PRO A 568 3.09 -10.53 -12.46
N LEU A 569 3.75 -9.62 -13.18
CA LEU A 569 4.85 -9.95 -14.10
C LEU A 569 6.10 -10.41 -13.36
N SER A 570 6.42 -9.77 -12.23
CA SER A 570 7.49 -10.21 -11.31
C SER A 570 7.18 -11.61 -10.79
N ASN A 571 5.98 -11.79 -10.22
CA ASN A 571 5.54 -13.08 -9.69
C ASN A 571 5.55 -14.18 -10.75
N ASN A 572 5.17 -13.88 -12.00
CA ASN A 572 5.24 -14.81 -13.13
C ASN A 572 6.66 -15.29 -13.44
N SER A 573 7.64 -14.42 -13.26
CA SER A 573 9.04 -14.71 -13.55
C SER A 573 9.72 -15.48 -12.41
N LEU A 574 9.27 -15.29 -11.16
CA LEU A 574 9.94 -15.81 -9.96
C LEU A 574 9.24 -16.99 -9.29
N PHE A 575 7.91 -17.00 -9.17
CA PHE A 575 7.22 -17.90 -8.24
C PHE A 575 5.97 -18.60 -8.79
N LEU A 576 5.22 -17.95 -9.67
CA LEU A 576 3.87 -18.38 -10.02
C LEU A 576 3.42 -17.90 -11.39
N ASN A 577 3.13 -18.83 -12.30
CA ASN A 577 2.59 -18.52 -13.63
C ASN A 577 1.47 -17.47 -13.60
N TYR A 578 1.49 -16.53 -14.54
CA TYR A 578 0.61 -15.36 -14.58
C TYR A 578 -0.88 -15.68 -14.43
N HIS A 579 -1.39 -16.69 -15.15
CA HIS A 579 -2.79 -17.11 -15.07
C HIS A 579 -3.22 -17.66 -13.70
N ARG A 580 -2.26 -18.07 -12.87
CA ARG A 580 -2.52 -18.59 -11.52
C ARG A 580 -2.39 -17.51 -10.45
N ASN A 581 -1.99 -16.28 -10.81
CA ASN A 581 -1.89 -15.17 -9.87
C ASN A 581 -3.28 -14.90 -9.26
N PRO A 582 -3.39 -14.72 -7.93
CA PRO A 582 -4.69 -14.60 -7.27
C PRO A 582 -5.29 -13.19 -7.30
N LEU A 583 -4.61 -12.20 -7.89
CA LEU A 583 -5.11 -10.82 -8.01
C LEU A 583 -6.56 -10.71 -8.52
N PRO A 584 -6.97 -11.33 -9.65
CA PRO A 584 -8.36 -11.23 -10.12
C PRO A 584 -9.37 -11.81 -9.12
N GLU A 585 -8.99 -12.86 -8.39
CA GLU A 585 -9.82 -13.47 -7.35
C GLU A 585 -9.93 -12.56 -6.11
N TYR A 586 -8.82 -11.93 -5.71
CA TYR A 586 -8.80 -10.98 -4.59
C TYR A 586 -9.64 -9.74 -4.91
N LEU A 587 -9.50 -9.19 -6.13
CA LEU A 587 -10.32 -8.08 -6.60
C LEU A 587 -11.80 -8.46 -6.65
N ALA A 588 -12.14 -9.65 -7.17
CA ALA A 588 -13.52 -10.10 -7.20
C ALA A 588 -14.14 -10.20 -5.80
N ARG A 589 -13.38 -10.72 -4.82
CA ARG A 589 -13.79 -10.80 -3.41
C ARG A 589 -13.88 -9.44 -2.70
N GLY A 590 -13.32 -8.39 -3.28
CA GLY A 590 -13.34 -7.03 -2.71
C GLY A 590 -12.21 -6.75 -1.73
N LEU A 591 -11.10 -7.49 -1.81
CA LEU A 591 -9.86 -7.08 -1.15
C LEU A 591 -9.30 -5.82 -1.83
N ILE A 592 -8.62 -4.96 -1.06
CA ILE A 592 -8.00 -3.75 -1.57
C ILE A 592 -6.65 -4.10 -2.21
N VAL A 593 -6.69 -4.45 -3.49
CA VAL A 593 -5.49 -4.75 -4.30
C VAL A 593 -5.12 -3.60 -5.22
N SER A 594 -3.82 -3.42 -5.46
CA SER A 594 -3.26 -2.56 -6.51
C SER A 594 -2.31 -3.37 -7.41
N LEU A 595 -2.10 -2.86 -8.62
CA LEU A 595 -1.03 -3.33 -9.50
C LEU A 595 0.24 -2.51 -9.26
N SER A 596 1.38 -3.18 -9.26
CA SER A 596 2.71 -2.59 -9.08
C SER A 596 3.74 -3.29 -9.96
N THR A 597 4.94 -2.70 -10.11
CA THR A 597 5.91 -3.16 -11.12
C THR A 597 7.12 -3.91 -10.56
N ASP A 598 7.39 -3.77 -9.26
CA ASP A 598 8.52 -4.37 -8.54
C ASP A 598 9.89 -3.92 -9.09
N ASP A 599 10.40 -4.60 -10.11
CA ASP A 599 11.63 -4.25 -10.82
C ASP A 599 11.39 -4.07 -12.34
N PRO A 600 10.96 -2.88 -12.79
CA PRO A 600 10.85 -2.55 -14.21
C PRO A 600 12.07 -2.94 -15.05
N LEU A 601 13.28 -2.77 -14.52
CA LEU A 601 14.52 -3.14 -15.19
C LEU A 601 14.56 -4.62 -15.57
N GLN A 602 13.96 -5.49 -14.77
CA GLN A 602 14.07 -6.94 -14.92
C GLN A 602 12.86 -7.57 -15.61
N PHE A 603 11.68 -6.95 -15.49
CA PHE A 603 10.41 -7.59 -15.86
C PHE A 603 9.64 -6.88 -16.99
N HIS A 604 10.03 -5.66 -17.37
CA HIS A 604 9.24 -4.81 -18.26
C HIS A 604 10.01 -4.39 -19.51
N PHE A 605 9.30 -4.29 -20.65
CA PHE A 605 9.89 -3.91 -21.93
C PHE A 605 9.53 -2.49 -22.37
N THR A 606 8.44 -1.93 -21.86
CA THR A 606 7.89 -0.64 -22.34
C THR A 606 8.51 0.57 -21.63
N LYS A 607 8.25 1.79 -22.17
CA LYS A 607 8.65 3.05 -21.51
C LYS A 607 7.82 3.33 -20.25
N GLU A 608 6.61 2.79 -20.16
CA GLU A 608 5.66 3.02 -19.06
C GLU A 608 5.34 1.69 -18.35
N PRO A 609 6.22 1.20 -17.46
CA PRO A 609 6.13 -0.13 -16.87
C PRO A 609 4.80 -0.40 -16.19
N LEU A 610 4.29 0.56 -15.41
CA LEU A 610 3.00 0.42 -14.74
C LEU A 610 1.86 0.25 -15.74
N MET A 611 1.87 0.99 -16.84
CA MET A 611 0.84 0.87 -17.88
C MET A 611 0.92 -0.47 -18.61
N GLU A 612 2.11 -1.05 -18.74
CA GLU A 612 2.30 -2.42 -19.25
C GLU A 612 1.66 -3.46 -18.32
N GLU A 613 1.86 -3.37 -17.00
CA GLU A 613 1.17 -4.22 -16.01
C GLU A 613 -0.36 -4.14 -16.15
N TYR A 614 -0.93 -2.93 -16.15
CA TYR A 614 -2.37 -2.75 -16.34
C TYR A 614 -2.86 -3.31 -17.68
N SER A 615 -2.10 -3.10 -18.76
CA SER A 615 -2.48 -3.56 -20.10
C SER A 615 -2.49 -5.07 -20.19
N ILE A 616 -1.46 -5.75 -19.65
CA ILE A 616 -1.38 -7.21 -19.66
C ILE A 616 -2.45 -7.81 -18.74
N ALA A 617 -2.62 -7.27 -17.53
CA ALA A 617 -3.68 -7.70 -16.61
C ALA A 617 -5.07 -7.59 -17.25
N ALA A 618 -5.38 -6.47 -17.90
CA ALA A 618 -6.65 -6.27 -18.57
C ALA A 618 -6.87 -7.27 -19.71
N GLN A 619 -5.86 -7.53 -20.53
CA GLN A 619 -5.99 -8.45 -21.67
C GLN A 619 -6.06 -9.91 -21.25
N VAL A 620 -5.31 -10.31 -20.23
CA VAL A 620 -5.23 -11.71 -19.77
C VAL A 620 -6.44 -12.08 -18.90
N TRP A 621 -6.81 -11.21 -17.96
CA TRP A 621 -7.93 -11.49 -17.03
C TRP A 621 -9.26 -10.86 -17.45
N LYS A 622 -9.30 -10.19 -18.60
CA LYS A 622 -10.50 -9.55 -19.16
C LYS A 622 -11.11 -8.53 -18.21
N LEU A 623 -10.26 -7.74 -17.55
CA LEU A 623 -10.70 -6.66 -16.66
C LEU A 623 -11.41 -5.57 -17.46
N SER A 624 -12.54 -5.11 -16.96
CA SER A 624 -13.28 -3.99 -17.51
C SER A 624 -12.58 -2.65 -17.22
N SER A 625 -13.02 -1.58 -17.90
CA SER A 625 -12.56 -0.22 -17.57
C SER A 625 -12.88 0.15 -16.11
N CYS A 626 -14.04 -0.27 -15.60
CA CYS A 626 -14.43 -0.10 -14.20
C CYS A 626 -13.43 -0.77 -13.25
N ASP A 627 -13.03 -2.02 -13.52
CA ASP A 627 -12.06 -2.76 -12.71
C ASP A 627 -10.68 -2.10 -12.72
N MET A 628 -10.22 -1.67 -13.89
CA MET A 628 -8.96 -0.94 -14.02
C MET A 628 -8.97 0.39 -13.24
N CYS A 629 -10.10 1.12 -13.27
CA CYS A 629 -10.28 2.34 -12.49
C CYS A 629 -10.35 2.05 -10.98
N GLU A 630 -10.97 0.94 -10.56
CA GLU A 630 -11.02 0.49 -9.16
C GLU A 630 -9.62 0.18 -8.64
N LEU A 631 -8.81 -0.56 -9.41
CA LEU A 631 -7.40 -0.84 -9.09
C LEU A 631 -6.57 0.44 -8.96
N ALA A 632 -6.74 1.38 -9.90
CA ALA A 632 -6.06 2.69 -9.84
C ALA A 632 -6.49 3.51 -8.63
N ARG A 633 -7.79 3.58 -8.32
CA ARG A 633 -8.31 4.24 -7.10
C ARG A 633 -7.72 3.61 -5.84
N ASN A 634 -7.67 2.29 -5.75
CA ASN A 634 -7.09 1.56 -4.63
C ASN A 634 -5.60 1.88 -4.45
N SER A 635 -4.83 1.97 -5.56
CA SER A 635 -3.42 2.36 -5.51
C SER A 635 -3.21 3.73 -4.86
N VAL A 636 -4.07 4.71 -5.17
CA VAL A 636 -4.02 6.05 -4.57
C VAL A 636 -4.42 6.01 -3.09
N LEU A 637 -5.48 5.26 -2.75
CA LEU A 637 -5.93 5.11 -1.36
C LEU A 637 -4.83 4.55 -0.47
N MET A 638 -4.18 3.47 -0.91
CA MET A 638 -3.13 2.80 -0.15
C MET A 638 -1.78 3.54 -0.18
N SER A 639 -1.57 4.48 -1.10
CA SER A 639 -0.32 5.24 -1.19
C SER A 639 -0.03 6.10 0.07
N GLY A 640 1.19 6.57 0.28
CA GLY A 640 1.62 7.48 1.34
C GLY A 640 1.63 8.95 0.91
N PHE A 641 0.99 9.30 -0.22
CA PHE A 641 0.92 10.70 -0.64
C PHE A 641 0.11 11.56 0.36
N PRO A 642 0.48 12.85 0.52
CA PRO A 642 -0.20 13.75 1.45
C PRO A 642 -1.70 13.86 1.21
N HIS A 643 -2.46 14.08 2.30
CA HIS A 643 -3.92 14.25 2.28
C HIS A 643 -4.40 15.24 1.20
N LYS A 644 -3.76 16.42 1.10
CA LYS A 644 -4.12 17.44 0.10
C LYS A 644 -4.03 16.93 -1.35
N MET A 645 -3.03 16.10 -1.65
CA MET A 645 -2.86 15.51 -2.99
C MET A 645 -3.93 14.45 -3.24
N LYS A 646 -4.15 13.54 -2.29
CA LYS A 646 -5.22 12.53 -2.39
C LYS A 646 -6.61 13.18 -2.52
N GLN A 647 -6.87 14.26 -1.80
CA GLN A 647 -8.11 15.04 -1.90
C GLN A 647 -8.31 15.61 -3.31
N HIS A 648 -7.25 16.14 -3.90
CA HIS A 648 -7.29 16.62 -5.29
C HIS A 648 -7.49 15.48 -6.31
N TRP A 649 -6.91 14.31 -6.06
CA TRP A 649 -6.95 13.16 -6.98
C TRP A 649 -8.23 12.33 -6.91
N LEU A 650 -8.80 12.17 -5.71
CA LEU A 650 -9.96 11.30 -5.46
C LEU A 650 -11.25 12.06 -5.20
N GLY A 651 -11.15 13.35 -4.85
CA GLY A 651 -12.29 14.20 -4.51
C GLY A 651 -12.25 14.71 -3.05
N PRO A 652 -13.01 15.78 -2.76
CA PRO A 652 -12.98 16.47 -1.46
C PRO A 652 -13.32 15.58 -0.27
N ASN A 653 -14.18 14.58 -0.48
CA ASN A 653 -14.73 13.72 0.56
C ASN A 653 -14.08 12.32 0.60
N TYR A 654 -12.92 12.11 -0.05
CA TYR A 654 -12.33 10.77 -0.22
C TYR A 654 -12.04 10.01 1.09
N THR A 655 -11.96 10.71 2.22
CA THR A 655 -11.78 10.11 3.56
C THR A 655 -13.06 9.47 4.11
N ARG A 656 -14.23 9.74 3.52
CA ARG A 656 -15.48 9.05 3.84
C ARG A 656 -15.47 7.68 3.17
N GLU A 657 -16.15 6.71 3.79
CA GLU A 657 -16.31 5.38 3.23
C GLU A 657 -17.64 5.26 2.46
N GLY A 658 -17.71 4.30 1.53
CA GLY A 658 -18.86 4.12 0.64
C GLY A 658 -19.00 5.20 -0.43
N VAL A 659 -20.21 5.34 -0.98
CA VAL A 659 -20.52 6.23 -2.11
C VAL A 659 -20.19 7.70 -1.78
N ALA A 660 -20.43 8.13 -0.54
CA ALA A 660 -20.16 9.50 -0.11
C ALA A 660 -18.67 9.91 -0.19
N GLY A 661 -17.76 8.94 -0.26
CA GLY A 661 -16.32 9.17 -0.44
C GLY A 661 -15.83 8.97 -1.88
N ASN A 662 -16.72 8.75 -2.84
CA ASN A 662 -16.36 8.62 -4.24
C ASN A 662 -16.77 9.87 -5.03
N ASP A 663 -15.87 10.33 -5.88
CA ASP A 663 -16.17 11.32 -6.91
C ASP A 663 -15.83 10.68 -8.26
N ILE A 664 -16.87 10.22 -8.97
CA ILE A 664 -16.71 9.57 -10.28
C ILE A 664 -16.03 10.50 -11.30
N THR A 665 -16.16 11.83 -11.15
CA THR A 665 -15.49 12.81 -12.03
C THR A 665 -13.98 12.87 -11.81
N ARG A 666 -13.47 12.19 -10.78
CA ARG A 666 -12.05 12.10 -10.43
C ARG A 666 -11.53 10.67 -10.55
N THR A 667 -12.27 9.71 -10.01
CA THR A 667 -11.86 8.30 -9.94
C THR A 667 -12.26 7.49 -11.17
N ASN A 668 -13.28 7.94 -11.90
CA ASN A 668 -13.96 7.20 -12.96
C ASN A 668 -14.49 5.82 -12.50
N VAL A 669 -14.63 5.60 -11.19
CA VAL A 669 -15.25 4.40 -10.62
C VAL A 669 -16.73 4.71 -10.38
N PRO A 670 -17.67 3.99 -11.02
CA PRO A 670 -19.10 4.19 -10.82
C PRO A 670 -19.52 4.07 -9.36
N ASP A 671 -20.42 4.93 -8.92
CA ASP A 671 -21.01 4.83 -7.58
C ASP A 671 -21.72 3.49 -7.35
N ILE A 672 -22.25 2.88 -8.42
CA ILE A 672 -22.79 1.52 -8.41
C ILE A 672 -21.77 0.51 -7.88
N ARG A 673 -20.52 0.56 -8.36
CA ARG A 673 -19.43 -0.32 -7.92
C ARG A 673 -19.11 -0.08 -6.46
N VAL A 674 -18.96 1.19 -6.08
CA VAL A 674 -18.61 1.58 -4.71
C VAL A 674 -19.72 1.19 -3.73
N ALA A 675 -20.98 1.41 -4.09
CA ALA A 675 -22.14 0.97 -3.33
C ALA A 675 -22.12 -0.53 -3.13
N TYR A 676 -21.99 -1.33 -4.20
CA TYR A 676 -21.89 -2.78 -4.10
C TYR A 676 -20.80 -3.24 -3.13
N ARG A 677 -19.58 -2.67 -3.23
CA ARG A 677 -18.46 -3.00 -2.33
C ARG A 677 -18.79 -2.65 -0.88
N SER A 678 -19.31 -1.45 -0.63
CA SER A 678 -19.62 -0.97 0.70
C SER A 678 -20.79 -1.71 1.35
N GLU A 679 -21.88 -1.92 0.63
CA GLU A 679 -23.05 -2.69 1.07
C GLU A 679 -22.63 -4.13 1.39
N THR A 680 -21.81 -4.76 0.55
CA THR A 680 -21.34 -6.13 0.80
C THR A 680 -20.44 -6.22 2.03
N LEU A 681 -19.53 -5.26 2.24
CA LEU A 681 -18.71 -5.22 3.45
C LEU A 681 -19.55 -5.02 4.72
N LEU A 682 -20.54 -4.12 4.65
CA LEU A 682 -21.46 -3.88 5.75
C LEU A 682 -22.31 -5.13 6.06
N ASP A 683 -22.75 -5.87 5.04
CA ASP A 683 -23.45 -7.14 5.21
C ASP A 683 -22.58 -8.18 5.91
N GLU A 684 -21.33 -8.37 5.48
CA GLU A 684 -20.41 -9.34 6.10
C GLU A 684 -20.07 -8.95 7.55
N LEU A 685 -19.77 -7.67 7.81
CA LEU A 685 -19.54 -7.18 9.17
C LEU A 685 -20.80 -7.35 10.02
N SER A 686 -21.97 -7.00 9.51
CA SER A 686 -23.22 -7.21 10.24
C SER A 686 -23.46 -8.69 10.54
N ASN A 687 -23.16 -9.59 9.61
CA ASN A 687 -23.32 -11.03 9.82
C ASN A 687 -22.42 -11.54 10.97
N ILE A 688 -21.16 -11.09 11.03
CA ILE A 688 -20.21 -11.46 12.10
C ILE A 688 -20.65 -10.86 13.44
N PHE A 689 -21.05 -9.59 13.46
CA PHE A 689 -21.30 -8.87 14.70
C PHE A 689 -22.72 -9.06 15.26
N LYS A 690 -23.71 -9.49 14.45
CA LYS A 690 -25.11 -9.69 14.88
C LYS A 690 -25.25 -10.68 16.03
N VAL A 691 -24.43 -11.74 16.04
CA VAL A 691 -24.52 -12.78 17.08
C VAL A 691 -24.26 -12.22 18.48
N HIS A 692 -23.32 -11.27 18.61
CA HIS A 692 -22.95 -10.70 19.91
C HIS A 692 -23.91 -9.60 20.39
N GLN A 693 -24.87 -9.17 19.55
CA GLN A 693 -25.88 -8.16 19.91
C GLN A 693 -27.13 -8.75 20.57
N HIS A 694 -27.31 -10.07 20.50
CA HIS A 694 -28.44 -10.78 21.09
C HIS A 694 -27.94 -11.90 22.02
N PRO A 695 -27.61 -11.59 23.29
CA PRO A 695 -27.45 -12.65 24.28
C PRO A 695 -28.78 -13.41 24.38
N HIS A 696 -28.72 -14.73 24.30
CA HIS A 696 -29.86 -15.62 24.44
C HIS A 696 -30.81 -15.13 25.56
N MET A 697 -32.05 -14.77 25.20
CA MET A 697 -33.12 -14.91 26.17
C MET A 697 -33.30 -16.42 26.31
N GLU A 698 -32.72 -17.00 27.36
CA GLU A 698 -33.11 -18.32 27.83
C GLU A 698 -34.63 -18.30 27.99
N GLU A 699 -35.33 -18.98 27.07
CA GLU A 699 -36.71 -19.38 27.30
C GLU A 699 -36.69 -20.30 28.52
N SER A 700 -37.01 -19.72 29.68
CA SER A 700 -37.31 -20.47 30.88
C SER A 700 -38.57 -21.31 30.61
N PRO A 701 -38.60 -22.59 31.05
CA PRO A 701 -39.61 -23.57 30.64
C PRO A 701 -41.06 -23.22 30.98
#